data_AF-A0A949F0S1-F1
#
_entry.id   AF-A0A949F0S1-F1
#
_cell.length_a   1.000
_cell.length_b   1.000
_cell.length_c   1.000
_cell.angle_alpha   90.00
_cell.angle_beta   90.00
_cell.angle_gamma   90.00
#
_symmetry.space_group_name_H-M   'P 1'
#
loop_
_entity.id
_entity.type
_entity.pdbx_description
1 polymer ?
#
loop_
_entity_poly.entity_id
_entity_poly.type
_entity_poly.pdbx_seq_one_letter_code
_entity_poly.pdbx_strand_id
1 'polypeptide(L)'
;MDIPFFKKERKIPEKIFEAESLNVRDFISPSSIEIQQAFLKVGEKLAKSFFVFSYPRYLSTGWFSPVINLDTPMDIAFFIHPIDTGLILRQLRKKVTEVQAELMERQEKGLIRDPVLETAFQDMEALRDGLQTAQEKMFSFGLYITVYADTDKQLRDIELTLRSLLEGRLIYVKPALFQQKEGFISSSPYGMDLLQVHTPMNTSPLSSSFPFVSFDLSSNEGILYGINRHNNSLILFDRFSLENANLLVFAKSGAGKSLKGSEPVLVKQGNHIQLTAIGPLTEKLIKKNGATQIEDDIEGVINPDIEVYSFDKNLKGGWSKATVAARKKASDVFYKFTTKSGREITTTEDHNLVILKNNAIEVVKGSEVKVGQCVPLAREIQATDNPTLNFNLLELLKNSDRIYIRGASKIISANYQFLKNAADGKLKTYLPRYLNKRLMPIKYFLEILELLKINLTETDINKLRITSKSGQSSLPAIFPISPAFARILGYIIAEGCFAKNFVSIANLDKEFLTDLGECLKKIGVLHFFVNKGLMIAERPFVKFLKQIGVSGKSGEKTVPSFLFNADKKIIANFLVAYFEGDGGVESHQITAVSKSKRLISEIAYLLLYFGIIARISKTRKKATNSNWKRKRTYWKISISGQDNLEKFAKNINFISTRKKESLAKTIGKNGNTNVDLIPNADMIFKEIYDLFGYQLHNIQDISNLKRKHYNPSPNKINEMIAIIENRIERFKNLAATYKTLSELPSLAIIIDIGKNDKKLNRALWQTLGQSWRVVKNRGVKPGMVNALKIIEVVSGKTYDPLYLKELVHSGFSEMDLPIKSFDRSLQPAIATCVQQNTGYELIQTAAQNVWENCQKTLQEKIPAVEEKLSQLKLLANSDLFWDPITKIEKLQNKNEKYVYDLMVDNGVFVAGNGGMFVHNSYFCKIEILRALMTGVDTIVIDPENEYKFLADSVDGSFFNISLSSNNHINPFDLATPREDEDPEDVLRSNIINLVGLLRIMFGGLSAEEDAIIDRALTETYASKDITPRSDPSKWQENTPIMSDLESILETMEGADSLVIRLRKFTQGTYSNFFNQPSNLSLDKSLIVFGIRDMEDELRPMAMFVVMRYIWNKIRSQLKKRMLLIDEAWWLMQSADGASFLFGMAKRARKYWLGVTTITQDVGDFLQSDYGLAIVANSSLQLLLKQSPAVVNQVQKTFNLTEQEKGLLLESGIGEGVFIAGQKHVAIRIVASYAEDQIITTSPEEILKIRKAKLEENE
;
A
#
# COMPACT_ATOMS: atom_id res chain seq x y z
N MET A 1 83.86 35.83 -51.12
CA MET A 1 83.74 34.66 -50.23
C MET A 1 84.16 35.09 -48.83
N ASP A 2 83.53 34.48 -47.82
CA ASP A 2 83.68 34.60 -46.36
C ASP A 2 83.05 35.78 -45.57
N ILE A 3 81.96 35.44 -44.83
CA ILE A 3 81.51 35.66 -43.41
C ILE A 3 82.27 36.73 -42.56
N PRO A 4 81.79 37.40 -41.45
CA PRO A 4 80.59 37.21 -40.57
C PRO A 4 79.97 38.47 -39.85
N PHE A 5 78.95 38.24 -39.01
CA PHE A 5 78.54 38.93 -37.75
C PHE A 5 78.42 40.48 -37.60
N PHE A 6 77.22 40.87 -37.13
CA PHE A 6 76.77 42.04 -36.33
C PHE A 6 76.58 43.48 -36.89
N LYS A 7 75.37 43.96 -36.53
CA LYS A 7 74.86 45.32 -36.27
C LYS A 7 74.59 46.27 -37.45
N LYS A 8 73.29 46.38 -37.76
CA LYS A 8 72.65 47.69 -38.00
C LYS A 8 71.39 47.78 -37.13
N GLU A 9 71.38 48.77 -36.24
CA GLU A 9 70.22 49.17 -35.44
C GLU A 9 69.04 49.48 -36.37
N ARG A 10 67.91 48.81 -36.16
CA ARG A 10 66.61 49.24 -36.68
C ARG A 10 65.80 49.76 -35.51
N LYS A 11 65.53 51.06 -35.53
CA LYS A 11 64.60 51.76 -34.64
C LYS A 11 63.27 51.00 -34.58
N ILE A 12 62.84 50.65 -33.37
CA ILE A 12 61.52 50.11 -33.08
C ILE A 12 60.51 51.25 -33.37
N PRO A 13 59.46 51.05 -34.18
CA PRO A 13 58.40 52.03 -34.32
C PRO A 13 57.70 52.21 -32.97
N GLU A 14 57.68 53.44 -32.43
CA GLU A 14 57.02 53.82 -31.18
C GLU A 14 55.47 53.66 -31.18
N LYS A 15 54.90 52.92 -32.14
CA LYS A 15 53.44 52.70 -32.30
C LYS A 15 52.95 51.27 -32.07
N ILE A 16 53.74 50.40 -31.42
CA ILE A 16 53.32 49.01 -31.11
C ILE A 16 52.78 48.86 -29.66
N PHE A 17 52.85 49.92 -28.83
CA PHE A 17 52.39 49.89 -27.44
C PHE A 17 51.34 50.98 -27.12
N GLU A 18 50.47 51.33 -28.06
CA GLU A 18 49.15 51.82 -27.66
C GLU A 18 48.32 50.58 -27.31
N ALA A 19 47.95 50.44 -26.03
CA ALA A 19 46.96 49.46 -25.63
C ALA A 19 45.68 49.77 -26.41
N GLU A 20 45.38 48.96 -27.43
CA GLU A 20 44.06 48.98 -28.05
C GLU A 20 43.04 48.86 -26.92
N SER A 21 42.05 49.75 -26.93
CA SER A 21 40.97 49.70 -25.94
C SER A 21 40.37 48.31 -25.97
N LEU A 22 40.49 47.57 -24.86
CA LEU A 22 39.92 46.23 -24.71
C LEU A 22 38.47 46.26 -25.20
N ASN A 23 38.23 45.61 -26.33
CA ASN A 23 36.89 45.50 -26.85
C ASN A 23 36.17 44.41 -26.07
N VAL A 24 34.84 44.45 -26.02
CA VAL A 24 34.02 43.39 -25.40
C VAL A 24 34.39 42.01 -25.94
N ARG A 25 34.84 41.93 -27.22
CA ARG A 25 35.34 40.72 -27.87
C ARG A 25 36.56 40.10 -27.19
N ASP A 26 37.44 40.92 -26.62
CA ASP A 26 38.65 40.46 -25.94
C ASP A 26 38.33 39.85 -24.56
N PHE A 27 37.24 40.30 -23.92
CA PHE A 27 36.74 39.72 -22.66
C PHE A 27 35.97 38.41 -22.83
N ILE A 28 35.31 38.21 -23.98
CA ILE A 28 34.50 37.00 -24.26
C ILE A 28 35.23 35.96 -25.10
N SER A 29 36.39 36.29 -25.67
CA SER A 29 37.17 35.34 -26.45
C SER A 29 37.96 34.39 -25.55
N PRO A 30 38.05 33.10 -25.90
CA PRO A 30 38.85 32.15 -25.12
C PRO A 30 40.34 32.50 -25.22
N SER A 31 41.09 32.22 -24.16
CA SER A 31 42.52 32.51 -24.04
C SER A 31 43.39 31.83 -25.12
N SER A 32 42.96 30.71 -25.69
CA SER A 32 43.56 30.08 -26.87
C SER A 32 42.60 29.08 -27.51
N ILE A 33 42.73 28.83 -28.83
CA ILE A 33 42.03 27.74 -29.53
C ILE A 33 43.04 26.94 -30.36
N GLU A 34 43.06 25.62 -30.18
CA GLU A 34 43.82 24.68 -31.01
C GLU A 34 42.84 23.72 -31.70
N ILE A 35 42.97 23.58 -33.03
CA ILE A 35 42.08 22.74 -33.84
C ILE A 35 42.79 21.43 -34.15
N GLN A 36 42.23 20.31 -33.68
CA GLN A 36 42.71 18.98 -34.03
C GLN A 36 41.68 18.23 -34.87
N GLN A 37 42.09 17.08 -35.43
CA GLN A 37 41.23 16.25 -36.26
C GLN A 37 40.01 15.71 -35.48
N ALA A 38 40.20 15.30 -34.22
CA ALA A 38 39.20 14.57 -33.45
C ALA A 38 38.48 15.41 -32.37
N PHE A 39 39.06 16.55 -31.97
CA PHE A 39 38.53 17.46 -30.96
C PHE A 39 39.12 18.88 -31.15
N LEU A 40 38.59 19.85 -30.43
CA LEU A 40 39.12 21.20 -30.26
C LEU A 40 39.66 21.38 -28.85
N LYS A 41 40.74 22.13 -28.67
CA LYS A 41 41.18 22.58 -27.34
C LYS A 41 40.87 24.07 -27.20
N VAL A 42 39.96 24.41 -26.29
CA VAL A 42 39.51 25.77 -26.02
C VAL A 42 40.00 26.15 -24.63
N GLY A 43 41.04 26.97 -24.56
CA GLY A 43 41.79 27.21 -23.33
C GLY A 43 42.37 25.91 -22.76
N GLU A 44 41.92 25.54 -21.56
CA GLU A 44 42.31 24.30 -20.88
C GLU A 44 41.36 23.11 -21.14
N LYS A 45 40.20 23.35 -21.77
CA LYS A 45 39.15 22.34 -22.00
C LYS A 45 39.28 21.70 -23.38
N LEU A 46 38.94 20.42 -23.47
CA LEU A 46 38.76 19.70 -24.73
C LEU A 46 37.27 19.70 -25.10
N ALA A 47 36.95 20.10 -26.32
CA ALA A 47 35.59 20.13 -26.86
C ALA A 47 35.49 19.18 -28.05
N LYS A 48 34.40 18.40 -28.12
CA LYS A 48 34.16 17.49 -29.25
C LYS A 48 32.72 17.60 -29.74
N SER A 49 32.57 17.89 -31.02
CA SER A 49 31.28 18.06 -31.67
C SER A 49 30.85 16.79 -32.40
N PHE A 50 29.56 16.50 -32.28
CA PHE A 50 28.82 15.39 -32.85
C PHE A 50 27.62 15.90 -33.64
N PHE A 51 27.21 15.16 -34.66
CA PHE A 51 25.95 15.39 -35.37
C PHE A 51 25.16 14.08 -35.43
N VAL A 52 23.84 14.21 -35.38
CA VAL A 52 22.92 13.09 -35.59
C VAL A 52 22.64 12.97 -37.08
N PHE A 53 22.80 11.76 -37.63
CA PHE A 53 22.65 11.53 -39.07
C PHE A 53 21.58 10.50 -39.43
N SER A 54 21.02 9.80 -38.44
CA SER A 54 19.99 8.79 -38.66
C SER A 54 19.06 8.72 -37.47
N TYR A 55 17.77 8.63 -37.76
CA TYR A 55 16.67 8.54 -36.80
C TYR A 55 15.80 7.32 -37.11
N PRO A 56 15.15 6.71 -36.10
CA PRO A 56 14.18 5.65 -36.33
C PRO A 56 12.95 6.16 -37.07
N ARG A 57 12.20 5.24 -37.67
CA ARG A 57 10.93 5.52 -38.36
C ARG A 57 9.88 6.18 -37.44
N TYR A 58 9.91 5.89 -36.14
CA TYR A 58 9.03 6.50 -35.15
C TYR A 58 9.87 7.03 -33.98
N LEU A 59 9.69 8.32 -33.66
CA LEU A 59 10.29 8.94 -32.49
C LEU A 59 9.23 9.04 -31.38
N SER A 60 9.54 8.49 -30.20
CA SER A 60 8.69 8.64 -29.02
C SER A 60 8.89 10.01 -28.37
N THR A 61 7.85 10.56 -27.75
CA THR A 61 7.97 11.81 -26.99
C THR A 61 9.04 11.70 -25.90
N GLY A 62 9.90 12.71 -25.78
CA GLY A 62 10.97 12.75 -24.78
C GLY A 62 12.18 11.85 -25.08
N TRP A 63 12.33 11.37 -26.32
CA TRP A 63 13.45 10.49 -26.71
C TRP A 63 14.83 11.09 -26.43
N PHE A 64 14.94 12.42 -26.46
CA PHE A 64 16.19 13.15 -26.27
C PHE A 64 16.49 13.51 -24.80
N SER A 65 15.52 13.31 -23.89
CA SER A 65 15.66 13.61 -22.46
C SER A 65 16.88 12.97 -21.78
N PRO A 66 17.25 11.70 -22.05
CA PRO A 66 18.43 11.09 -21.43
C PRO A 66 19.74 11.78 -21.78
N VAL A 67 19.84 12.39 -22.96
CA VAL A 67 21.03 13.16 -23.38
C VAL A 67 21.07 14.50 -22.66
N ILE A 68 19.92 15.16 -22.52
CA ILE A 68 19.82 16.44 -21.80
C ILE A 68 20.10 16.27 -20.31
N ASN A 69 19.71 15.13 -19.73
CA ASN A 69 19.92 14.80 -18.32
C ASN A 69 21.30 14.19 -18.02
N LEU A 70 22.21 14.14 -19.00
CA LEU A 70 23.58 13.74 -18.73
C LEU A 70 24.27 14.82 -17.88
N ASP A 71 24.91 14.38 -16.79
CA ASP A 71 25.76 15.24 -15.96
C ASP A 71 27.10 15.49 -16.66
N THR A 72 27.04 16.19 -17.80
CA THR A 72 28.19 16.52 -18.63
C THR A 72 27.94 17.86 -19.29
N PRO A 73 28.86 18.84 -19.15
CA PRO A 73 28.72 20.11 -19.83
C PRO A 73 28.66 19.89 -21.34
N MET A 74 27.58 20.34 -21.97
CA MET A 74 27.39 20.21 -23.40
C MET A 74 26.53 21.34 -23.97
N ASP A 75 26.79 21.68 -25.23
CA ASP A 75 25.98 22.57 -26.04
C ASP A 75 25.18 21.77 -27.05
N ILE A 76 23.90 22.08 -27.19
CA ILE A 76 23.00 21.42 -28.13
C ILE A 76 22.34 22.47 -29.01
N ALA A 77 22.39 22.26 -30.33
CA ALA A 77 21.73 23.13 -31.28
C ALA A 77 20.76 22.34 -32.18
N PHE A 78 19.57 22.92 -32.35
CA PHE A 78 18.53 22.46 -33.26
C PHE A 78 18.42 23.43 -34.43
N PHE A 79 18.63 22.94 -35.64
CA PHE A 79 18.40 23.71 -36.86
C PHE A 79 17.17 23.16 -37.59
N ILE A 80 16.18 24.01 -37.80
CA ILE A 80 14.91 23.65 -38.42
C ILE A 80 14.72 24.54 -39.64
N HIS A 81 14.92 23.98 -40.82
CA HIS A 81 14.76 24.71 -42.09
C HIS A 81 13.48 24.24 -42.78
N PRO A 82 12.51 25.11 -43.09
CA PRO A 82 11.28 24.70 -43.78
C PRO A 82 11.59 24.24 -45.22
N ILE A 83 10.93 23.17 -45.68
CA ILE A 83 11.02 22.67 -47.06
C ILE A 83 9.72 23.03 -47.81
N ASP A 84 9.84 23.47 -49.06
CA ASP A 84 8.68 23.76 -49.91
C ASP A 84 7.82 22.50 -50.12
N THR A 85 6.59 22.57 -49.63
CA THR A 85 5.62 21.48 -49.67
C THR A 85 5.22 21.11 -51.10
N GLY A 86 5.21 22.06 -52.04
CA GLY A 86 4.86 21.81 -53.44
C GLY A 86 5.89 20.95 -54.17
N LEU A 87 7.18 21.12 -53.87
CA LEU A 87 8.24 20.28 -54.41
C LEU A 87 8.18 18.85 -53.87
N ILE A 88 7.95 18.70 -52.56
CA ILE A 88 7.85 17.38 -51.91
C ILE A 88 6.62 16.61 -52.38
N LEU A 89 5.46 17.26 -52.53
CA LEU A 89 4.25 16.61 -53.06
C LEU A 89 4.45 16.07 -54.49
N ARG A 90 5.20 16.78 -55.35
CA ARG A 90 5.55 16.31 -56.70
C ARG A 90 6.47 15.08 -56.66
N GLN A 91 7.46 15.08 -55.77
CA GLN A 91 8.37 13.94 -55.59
C GLN A 91 7.67 12.73 -55.00
N LEU A 92 6.85 12.92 -53.95
CA LEU A 92 6.01 11.88 -53.35
C LEU A 92 5.06 11.27 -54.37
N ARG A 93 4.36 12.09 -55.16
CA ARG A 93 3.47 11.58 -56.22
C ARG A 93 4.21 10.66 -57.19
N LYS A 94 5.39 11.07 -57.66
CA LYS A 94 6.23 10.25 -58.55
C LYS A 94 6.63 8.93 -57.88
N LYS A 95 7.08 8.97 -56.62
CA LYS A 95 7.51 7.78 -55.87
C LYS A 95 6.37 6.83 -55.53
N VAL A 96 5.21 7.35 -55.15
CA VAL A 96 3.98 6.57 -54.94
C VAL A 96 3.59 5.85 -56.23
N THR A 97 3.64 6.52 -57.38
CA THR A 97 3.36 5.88 -58.69
C THR A 97 4.38 4.79 -59.03
N GLU A 98 5.67 5.02 -58.80
CA GLU A 98 6.72 4.01 -59.01
C GLU A 98 6.50 2.77 -58.12
N VAL A 99 6.27 2.96 -56.82
CA VAL A 99 6.04 1.88 -55.85
C VAL A 99 4.74 1.12 -56.17
N GLN A 100 3.68 1.83 -56.56
CA GLN A 100 2.42 1.22 -56.96
C GLN A 100 2.56 0.37 -58.22
N ALA A 101 3.31 0.86 -59.22
CA ALA A 101 3.58 0.12 -60.45
C ALA A 101 4.40 -1.16 -60.15
N GLU A 102 5.39 -1.07 -59.26
CA GLU A 102 6.19 -2.22 -58.82
C GLU A 102 5.36 -3.26 -58.04
N LEU A 103 4.43 -2.81 -57.19
CA LEU A 103 3.47 -3.69 -56.50
C LEU A 103 2.53 -4.39 -57.50
N MET A 104 2.03 -3.66 -58.50
CA MET A 104 1.19 -4.22 -59.56
C MET A 104 1.95 -5.23 -60.42
N GLU A 105 3.18 -4.92 -60.83
CA GLU A 105 4.02 -5.81 -61.64
C GLU A 105 4.36 -7.11 -60.88
N ARG A 106 4.65 -7.02 -59.58
CA ARG A 106 4.86 -8.20 -58.73
C ARG A 106 3.61 -9.05 -58.61
N GLN A 107 2.45 -8.41 -58.46
CA GLN A 107 1.15 -9.08 -58.35
C GLN A 107 0.77 -9.77 -59.67
N GLU A 108 1.03 -9.15 -60.82
CA GLU A 108 0.84 -9.74 -62.15
C GLU A 108 1.77 -10.93 -62.40
N LYS A 109 3.01 -10.87 -61.90
CA LYS A 109 3.98 -11.98 -61.96
C LYS A 109 3.68 -13.12 -60.95
N GLY A 110 2.61 -13.00 -60.15
CA GLY A 110 2.22 -14.00 -59.16
C GLY A 110 3.22 -14.15 -58.00
N LEU A 111 4.07 -13.14 -57.76
CA LEU A 111 5.04 -13.15 -56.68
C LEU A 111 4.36 -12.96 -55.31
N ILE A 112 4.95 -13.53 -54.26
CA ILE A 112 4.46 -13.38 -52.89
C ILE A 112 4.53 -11.89 -52.50
N ARG A 113 3.50 -11.42 -51.79
CA ARG A 113 3.41 -10.03 -51.29
C ARG A 113 4.66 -9.67 -50.50
N ASP A 114 5.21 -8.49 -50.77
CA ASP A 114 6.33 -7.92 -50.02
C ASP A 114 5.78 -6.92 -48.98
N PRO A 115 5.75 -7.29 -47.69
CA PRO A 115 5.22 -6.42 -46.64
C PRO A 115 5.96 -5.09 -46.52
N VAL A 116 7.23 -5.03 -46.93
CA VAL A 116 8.05 -3.82 -46.86
C VAL A 116 7.58 -2.80 -47.88
N LEU A 117 7.33 -3.23 -49.12
CA LEU A 117 6.80 -2.39 -50.21
C LEU A 117 5.37 -1.92 -49.95
N GLU A 118 4.48 -2.80 -49.44
CA GLU A 118 3.11 -2.42 -49.08
C GLU A 118 3.08 -1.37 -47.95
N THR A 119 3.94 -1.57 -46.94
CA THR A 119 4.06 -0.62 -45.83
C THR A 119 4.63 0.72 -46.30
N ALA A 120 5.63 0.70 -47.18
CA ALA A 120 6.21 1.92 -47.76
C ALA A 120 5.18 2.70 -48.59
N PHE A 121 4.32 2.00 -49.33
CA PHE A 121 3.23 2.62 -50.08
C PHE A 121 2.20 3.30 -49.15
N GLN A 122 1.78 2.62 -48.09
CA GLN A 122 0.83 3.16 -47.10
C GLN A 122 1.37 4.40 -46.39
N ASP A 123 2.64 4.38 -45.98
CA ASP A 123 3.30 5.53 -45.35
C ASP A 123 3.38 6.74 -46.29
N MET A 124 3.74 6.52 -47.55
CA MET A 124 3.83 7.60 -48.54
C MET A 124 2.47 8.22 -48.85
N GLU A 125 1.40 7.41 -48.91
CA GLU A 125 0.02 7.90 -49.05
C GLU A 125 -0.41 8.72 -47.83
N ALA A 126 -0.18 8.22 -46.61
CA ALA A 126 -0.53 8.93 -45.38
C ALA A 126 0.21 10.27 -45.24
N LEU A 127 1.51 10.31 -45.55
CA LEU A 127 2.29 11.55 -45.55
C LEU A 127 1.80 12.51 -46.64
N ARG A 128 1.48 12.02 -47.84
CA ARG A 128 0.93 12.85 -48.92
C ARG A 128 -0.38 13.51 -48.51
N ASP A 129 -1.29 12.77 -47.88
CA ASP A 129 -2.58 13.28 -47.43
C ASP A 129 -2.41 14.30 -46.29
N GLY A 130 -1.51 14.05 -45.34
CA GLY A 130 -1.16 15.00 -44.26
C GLY A 130 -0.56 16.31 -44.77
N LEU A 131 0.30 16.25 -45.79
CA LEU A 131 0.87 17.43 -46.46
C LEU A 131 -0.17 18.17 -47.32
N GLN A 132 -1.07 17.46 -48.01
CA GLN A 132 -2.10 18.06 -48.85
C GLN A 132 -3.19 18.78 -48.04
N THR A 133 -3.52 18.27 -46.85
CA THR A 133 -4.49 18.87 -45.92
C THR A 133 -3.87 19.93 -44.99
N ALA A 134 -2.58 20.22 -45.13
CA ALA A 134 -1.80 21.14 -44.31
C ALA A 134 -1.77 20.79 -42.79
N GLN A 135 -2.09 19.55 -42.43
CA GLN A 135 -1.93 19.04 -41.06
C GLN A 135 -0.45 18.82 -40.72
N GLU A 136 0.36 18.46 -41.72
CA GLU A 136 1.80 18.32 -41.60
C GLU A 136 2.55 19.25 -42.55
N LYS A 137 3.80 19.56 -42.20
CA LYS A 137 4.77 20.28 -43.02
C LYS A 137 6.09 19.53 -42.99
N MET A 138 6.90 19.71 -44.04
CA MET A 138 8.25 19.13 -44.12
C MET A 138 9.31 20.14 -43.72
N PHE A 139 10.31 19.67 -43.00
CA PHE A 139 11.46 20.43 -42.52
C PHE A 139 12.75 19.64 -42.75
N SER A 140 13.84 20.36 -42.94
CA SER A 140 15.20 19.83 -42.87
C SER A 140 15.69 20.06 -41.43
N PHE A 141 15.98 18.98 -40.71
CA PHE A 141 16.32 19.03 -39.29
C PHE A 141 17.80 18.66 -39.05
N GLY A 142 18.56 19.59 -38.47
CA GLY A 142 19.93 19.37 -38.00
C GLY A 142 19.98 19.35 -36.47
N LEU A 143 20.66 18.35 -35.89
CA LEU A 143 20.89 18.23 -34.45
C LEU A 143 22.38 18.03 -34.19
N TYR A 144 22.97 19.00 -33.50
CA TYR A 144 24.40 19.01 -33.19
C TYR A 144 24.62 19.09 -31.69
N ILE A 145 25.61 18.35 -31.20
CA ILE A 145 25.93 18.22 -29.77
C ILE A 145 27.43 18.42 -29.61
N THR A 146 27.86 19.36 -28.78
CA THR A 146 29.27 19.55 -28.43
C THR A 146 29.45 19.29 -26.94
N VAL A 147 30.34 18.36 -26.60
CA VAL A 147 30.63 17.99 -25.20
C VAL A 147 32.01 18.50 -24.79
N TYR A 148 32.18 18.77 -23.49
CA TYR A 148 33.42 19.30 -22.92
C TYR A 148 34.02 18.35 -21.89
N ALA A 149 35.34 18.23 -21.86
CA ALA A 149 36.08 17.42 -20.90
C ALA A 149 37.45 18.02 -20.58
N ASP A 150 38.04 17.64 -19.44
CA ASP A 150 39.38 18.10 -19.03
C ASP A 150 40.48 17.16 -19.56
N THR A 151 40.13 15.91 -19.88
CA THR A 151 41.08 14.90 -20.40
C THR A 151 40.51 14.11 -21.58
N ASP A 152 41.40 13.60 -22.43
CA ASP A 152 41.01 12.77 -23.59
C ASP A 152 40.33 11.46 -23.18
N LYS A 153 40.65 10.92 -21.99
CA LYS A 153 39.96 9.75 -21.44
C LYS A 153 38.50 10.06 -21.13
N GLN A 154 38.24 11.15 -20.40
CA GLN A 154 36.87 11.60 -20.10
C GLN A 154 36.08 11.88 -21.38
N LEU A 155 36.72 12.50 -22.39
CA LEU A 155 36.09 12.76 -23.68
C LEU A 155 35.65 11.47 -24.40
N ARG A 156 36.47 10.41 -24.32
CA ARG A 156 36.12 9.08 -24.84
C ARG A 156 35.00 8.40 -24.05
N ASP A 157 35.01 8.51 -22.72
CA ASP A 157 33.97 7.95 -21.86
C ASP A 157 32.61 8.63 -22.13
N ILE A 158 32.60 9.96 -22.29
CA ILE A 158 31.41 10.73 -22.67
C ILE A 158 30.92 10.30 -24.06
N GLU A 159 31.82 10.14 -25.04
CA GLU A 159 31.45 9.67 -26.38
C GLU A 159 30.78 8.29 -26.34
N LEU A 160 31.33 7.34 -25.58
CA LEU A 160 30.76 6.00 -25.44
C LEU A 160 29.37 6.03 -24.81
N THR A 161 29.19 6.84 -23.76
CA THR A 161 27.91 7.04 -23.10
C THR A 161 26.88 7.67 -24.05
N LEU A 162 27.26 8.75 -24.76
CA LEU A 162 26.39 9.44 -25.71
C LEU A 162 25.93 8.49 -26.83
N ARG A 163 26.85 7.71 -27.40
CA ARG A 163 26.54 6.70 -28.41
C ARG A 163 25.62 5.63 -27.85
N SER A 164 25.92 5.07 -26.68
CA SER A 164 25.10 4.01 -26.06
C SER A 164 23.66 4.47 -25.82
N LEU A 165 23.46 5.70 -25.34
CA LEU A 165 22.13 6.25 -25.05
C LEU A 165 21.28 6.47 -26.31
N LEU A 166 21.90 6.93 -27.39
CA LEU A 166 21.21 7.23 -28.64
C LEU A 166 21.05 5.99 -29.51
N GLU A 167 22.08 5.14 -29.63
CA GLU A 167 22.03 3.89 -30.41
C GLU A 167 21.04 2.89 -29.80
N GLY A 168 20.88 2.87 -28.46
CA GLY A 168 19.83 2.10 -27.78
C GLY A 168 18.40 2.50 -28.17
N ARG A 169 18.22 3.68 -28.80
CA ARG A 169 16.97 4.18 -29.36
C ARG A 169 16.95 4.18 -30.89
N LEU A 170 17.91 3.50 -31.51
CA LEU A 170 18.12 3.44 -32.96
C LEU A 170 18.43 4.83 -33.58
N ILE A 171 19.00 5.74 -32.80
CA ILE A 171 19.45 7.06 -33.23
C ILE A 171 20.97 7.04 -33.30
N TYR A 172 21.54 7.41 -34.45
CA TYR A 172 22.97 7.26 -34.67
C TYR A 172 23.66 8.61 -34.77
N VAL A 173 24.77 8.73 -34.03
CA VAL A 173 25.60 9.94 -33.96
C VAL A 173 26.99 9.67 -34.53
N LYS A 174 27.58 10.71 -35.14
CA LYS A 174 28.97 10.68 -35.60
C LYS A 174 29.73 11.90 -35.09
N PRO A 175 31.01 11.73 -34.72
CA PRO A 175 31.87 12.87 -34.46
C PRO A 175 32.13 13.63 -35.77
N ALA A 176 32.18 14.95 -35.69
CA ALA A 176 32.54 15.85 -36.79
C ALA A 176 34.05 15.83 -37.07
N LEU A 177 34.60 14.66 -37.44
CA LEU A 177 36.03 14.50 -37.69
C LEU A 177 36.48 15.45 -38.81
N PHE A 178 37.61 16.14 -38.60
CA PHE A 178 38.11 17.23 -39.45
C PHE A 178 37.17 18.45 -39.60
N GLN A 179 36.01 18.45 -38.94
CA GLN A 179 35.00 19.52 -38.97
C GLN A 179 34.63 19.97 -37.55
N GLN A 180 35.55 19.80 -36.59
CA GLN A 180 35.29 20.12 -35.18
C GLN A 180 35.03 21.62 -35.00
N LYS A 181 35.77 22.48 -35.72
CA LYS A 181 35.57 23.94 -35.73
C LYS A 181 34.14 24.30 -36.16
N GLU A 182 33.69 23.72 -37.27
CA GLU A 182 32.37 23.93 -37.84
C GLU A 182 31.29 23.42 -36.89
N GLY A 183 31.49 22.25 -36.25
CA GLY A 183 30.57 21.70 -35.26
C GLY A 183 30.47 22.53 -33.98
N PHE A 184 31.58 23.06 -33.49
CA PHE A 184 31.63 23.94 -32.33
C PHE A 184 30.89 25.25 -32.60
N ILE A 185 31.13 25.87 -33.76
CA ILE A 185 30.39 27.08 -34.16
C ILE A 185 28.90 26.79 -34.35
N SER A 186 28.55 25.62 -34.93
CA SER A 186 27.15 25.25 -35.16
C SER A 186 26.37 24.99 -33.88
N SER A 187 27.04 24.57 -32.81
CA SER A 187 26.43 24.38 -31.49
C SER A 187 26.49 25.64 -30.60
N SER A 188 27.30 26.62 -30.99
CA SER A 188 27.40 27.91 -30.30
C SER A 188 26.16 28.78 -30.54
N PRO A 189 25.86 29.75 -29.64
CA PRO A 189 24.66 30.59 -29.71
C PRO A 189 24.66 31.63 -30.85
N TYR A 190 25.49 31.45 -31.88
CA TYR A 190 25.56 32.34 -33.05
C TYR A 190 24.43 32.10 -34.06
N GLY A 191 23.71 30.97 -33.94
CA GLY A 191 22.66 30.60 -34.90
C GLY A 191 23.20 30.28 -36.31
N MET A 192 24.47 29.89 -36.42
CA MET A 192 25.14 29.59 -37.70
C MET A 192 25.25 28.09 -37.93
N ASP A 193 24.51 27.55 -38.89
CA ASP A 193 24.61 26.14 -39.27
C ASP A 193 25.76 25.91 -40.27
N LEU A 194 26.96 25.57 -39.78
CA LEU A 194 28.12 25.32 -40.65
C LEU A 194 28.30 23.85 -41.03
N LEU A 195 27.74 22.92 -40.25
CA LEU A 195 27.81 21.49 -40.55
C LEU A 195 26.87 21.08 -41.69
N GLN A 196 25.70 21.71 -41.82
CA GLN A 196 24.73 21.43 -42.90
C GLN A 196 24.36 19.94 -43.02
N VAL A 197 24.37 19.20 -41.90
CA VAL A 197 23.97 17.79 -41.86
C VAL A 197 22.53 17.72 -41.38
N HIS A 198 21.60 17.52 -42.31
CA HIS A 198 20.17 17.51 -42.01
C HIS A 198 19.49 16.19 -42.37
N THR A 199 18.43 15.89 -41.62
CA THR A 199 17.48 14.81 -41.94
C THR A 199 16.11 15.42 -42.26
N PRO A 200 15.47 15.06 -43.38
CA PRO A 200 14.09 15.49 -43.66
C PRO A 200 13.11 14.88 -42.65
N MET A 201 12.28 15.73 -42.02
CA MET A 201 11.26 15.32 -41.05
C MET A 201 9.95 16.09 -41.26
N ASN A 202 8.83 15.42 -41.00
CA ASN A 202 7.52 16.03 -40.89
C ASN A 202 7.27 16.58 -39.46
N THR A 203 6.25 17.43 -39.32
CA THR A 203 5.91 18.13 -38.06
C THR A 203 5.85 17.22 -36.83
N SER A 204 5.22 16.05 -36.96
CA SER A 204 4.97 15.13 -35.84
C SER A 204 6.25 14.61 -35.16
N PRO A 205 7.18 13.92 -35.86
CA PRO A 205 8.45 13.49 -35.25
C PRO A 205 9.36 14.67 -34.86
N LEU A 206 9.33 15.77 -35.63
CA LEU A 206 10.12 16.96 -35.28
C LEU A 206 9.74 17.52 -33.90
N SER A 207 8.43 17.61 -33.60
CA SER A 207 7.91 18.11 -32.32
C SER A 207 8.38 17.29 -31.11
N SER A 208 8.64 15.99 -31.30
CA SER A 208 9.12 15.10 -30.23
C SER A 208 10.58 15.37 -29.82
N SER A 209 11.32 16.10 -30.65
CA SER A 209 12.73 16.47 -30.42
C SER A 209 12.89 17.66 -29.49
N PHE A 210 11.80 18.33 -29.13
CA PHE A 210 11.83 19.48 -28.23
C PHE A 210 12.20 19.05 -26.80
N PRO A 211 13.11 19.77 -26.11
CA PRO A 211 13.65 19.36 -24.80
C PRO A 211 12.66 19.64 -23.65
N PHE A 212 11.60 18.85 -23.52
CA PHE A 212 10.72 18.91 -22.34
C PHE A 212 11.42 18.26 -21.13
N VAL A 213 12.06 19.07 -20.27
CA VAL A 213 12.72 18.59 -19.04
C VAL A 213 11.98 19.15 -17.83
N SER A 214 11.54 18.28 -16.91
CA SER A 214 11.08 18.67 -15.58
C SER A 214 12.27 18.88 -14.67
N PHE A 215 12.25 19.93 -13.83
CA PHE A 215 13.32 20.21 -12.87
C PHE A 215 13.56 19.04 -11.90
N ASP A 216 14.82 18.65 -11.71
CA ASP A 216 15.23 17.75 -10.63
C ASP A 216 15.40 18.53 -9.33
N LEU A 217 14.73 18.04 -8.28
CA LEU A 217 14.75 18.58 -6.93
C LEU A 217 15.44 17.57 -6.01
N SER A 218 16.69 17.29 -6.35
CA SER A 218 17.51 16.26 -5.73
C SER A 218 18.86 16.87 -5.36
N SER A 219 19.30 16.62 -4.14
CA SER A 219 20.63 16.89 -3.63
C SER A 219 21.19 15.61 -3.01
N ASN A 220 22.47 15.62 -2.61
CA ASN A 220 23.11 14.44 -2.01
C ASN A 220 22.97 14.37 -0.48
N GLU A 221 22.28 15.33 0.15
CA GLU A 221 22.16 15.44 1.61
C GLU A 221 20.70 15.69 2.01
N GLY A 222 20.30 15.25 3.21
CA GLY A 222 18.95 15.43 3.74
C GLY A 222 18.06 14.20 3.63
N ILE A 223 16.73 14.41 3.63
CA ILE A 223 15.75 13.32 3.70
C ILE A 223 15.03 13.12 2.37
N LEU A 224 14.59 11.89 2.13
CA LEU A 224 13.72 11.56 1.00
C LEU A 224 12.29 12.04 1.32
N TYR A 225 11.74 12.93 0.50
CA TYR A 225 10.34 13.34 0.58
C TYR A 225 9.43 12.48 -0.30
N GLY A 226 9.96 11.98 -1.42
CA GLY A 226 9.21 11.15 -2.36
C GLY A 226 9.94 11.00 -3.68
N ILE A 227 9.20 10.62 -4.71
CA ILE A 227 9.71 10.56 -6.09
C ILE A 227 8.97 11.56 -6.97
N ASN A 228 9.69 12.15 -7.92
CA ASN A 228 9.13 13.02 -8.94
C ASN A 228 8.31 12.16 -9.93
N ARG A 229 7.05 12.52 -10.16
CA ARG A 229 6.15 11.74 -11.03
C ARG A 229 6.43 11.90 -12.52
N HIS A 230 7.14 12.96 -12.91
CA HIS A 230 7.43 13.21 -14.32
C HIS A 230 8.62 12.40 -14.82
N ASN A 231 9.65 12.23 -13.99
CA ASN A 231 10.92 11.59 -14.39
C ASN A 231 11.38 10.46 -13.44
N ASN A 232 10.63 10.15 -12.38
CA ASN A 232 10.94 9.15 -11.35
C ASN A 232 12.23 9.41 -10.56
N SER A 233 12.79 10.63 -10.60
CA SER A 233 13.93 10.99 -9.75
C SER A 233 13.52 11.10 -8.27
N LEU A 234 14.49 10.95 -7.36
CA LEU A 234 14.25 11.06 -5.93
C LEU A 234 14.16 12.54 -5.53
N ILE A 235 13.10 12.94 -4.83
CA ILE A 235 13.03 14.27 -4.23
C ILE A 235 13.71 14.17 -2.86
N LEU A 236 15.00 14.49 -2.82
CA LEU A 236 15.85 14.32 -1.65
C LEU A 236 16.64 15.60 -1.39
N PHE A 237 16.42 16.25 -0.26
CA PHE A 237 17.21 17.42 0.15
C PHE A 237 17.06 17.75 1.64
N ASP A 238 18.00 18.52 2.20
CA ASP A 238 17.91 19.03 3.57
C ASP A 238 17.10 20.33 3.61
N ARG A 239 15.93 20.32 4.27
CA ARG A 239 15.09 21.53 4.43
C ARG A 239 15.78 22.66 5.18
N PHE A 240 16.78 22.37 6.02
CA PHE A 240 17.54 23.40 6.73
C PHE A 240 18.58 24.12 5.86
N SER A 241 18.76 23.68 4.60
CA SER A 241 19.56 24.39 3.60
C SER A 241 18.82 25.55 2.91
N LEU A 242 17.50 25.65 3.10
CA LEU A 242 16.65 26.69 2.51
C LEU A 242 16.63 27.97 3.37
N GLU A 243 16.11 29.06 2.82
CA GLU A 243 16.02 30.37 3.49
C GLU A 243 15.30 30.31 4.85
N ASN A 244 14.32 29.42 4.96
CA ASN A 244 13.78 28.95 6.21
C ASN A 244 13.47 27.45 6.09
N ALA A 245 13.41 26.76 7.22
CA ALA A 245 13.13 25.34 7.26
C ALA A 245 11.63 25.05 7.45
N ASN A 246 10.70 25.97 7.18
CA ASN A 246 9.27 25.76 7.44
C ASN A 246 8.60 24.99 6.28
N LEU A 247 7.64 24.12 6.63
CA LEU A 247 6.86 23.30 5.70
C LEU A 247 5.37 23.51 5.95
N LEU A 248 4.62 23.78 4.88
CA LEU A 248 3.17 23.81 4.91
C LEU A 248 2.62 22.57 4.22
N VAL A 249 1.75 21.82 4.89
CA VAL A 249 1.05 20.67 4.27
C VAL A 249 -0.44 20.98 4.20
N PHE A 250 -0.94 21.10 2.98
CA PHE A 250 -2.38 21.23 2.71
C PHE A 250 -2.89 19.92 2.13
N ALA A 251 -3.85 19.33 2.82
CA ALA A 251 -4.63 18.20 2.35
C ALA A 251 -6.11 18.57 2.38
N LYS A 252 -6.94 17.89 1.59
CA LYS A 252 -8.39 18.02 1.70
C LYS A 252 -8.88 17.37 3.01
N SER A 253 -9.66 18.11 3.80
CA SER A 253 -10.40 17.61 4.97
C SER A 253 -11.22 16.37 4.66
N GLY A 254 -10.96 15.31 5.43
CA GLY A 254 -11.46 13.97 5.24
C GLY A 254 -11.35 13.50 3.79
N ALA A 255 -10.15 13.18 3.31
CA ALA A 255 -9.97 12.38 2.10
C ALA A 255 -10.77 11.07 2.28
N GLY A 256 -12.01 11.10 1.78
CA GLY A 256 -13.15 10.34 2.28
C GLY A 256 -12.97 8.84 2.26
N LYS A 257 -12.61 8.28 3.41
CA LYS A 257 -12.48 6.84 3.63
C LYS A 257 -13.80 6.23 4.08
N SER A 258 -14.92 6.60 3.47
CA SER A 258 -16.23 6.12 3.93
C SER A 258 -16.90 5.14 2.97
N LEU A 259 -17.60 4.17 3.55
CA LEU A 259 -18.44 3.22 2.87
C LEU A 259 -19.88 3.70 2.82
N LYS A 260 -20.61 3.26 1.80
CA LYS A 260 -22.06 3.43 1.76
C LYS A 260 -22.69 2.64 2.92
N GLY A 261 -23.64 3.24 3.65
CA GLY A 261 -24.23 2.65 4.86
C GLY A 261 -24.86 1.26 4.68
N SER A 262 -25.30 0.93 3.46
CA SER A 262 -25.85 -0.40 3.11
C SER A 262 -24.79 -1.51 2.95
N GLU A 263 -23.50 -1.18 2.87
CA GLU A 263 -22.46 -2.18 2.68
C GLU A 263 -22.33 -3.07 3.93
N PRO A 264 -22.29 -4.40 3.75
CA PRO A 264 -22.14 -5.31 4.86
C PRO A 264 -20.68 -5.31 5.35
N VAL A 265 -20.51 -5.38 6.66
CA VAL A 265 -19.24 -5.50 7.37
C VAL A 265 -19.33 -6.69 8.33
N LEU A 266 -18.23 -7.44 8.43
CA LEU A 266 -18.12 -8.58 9.33
C LEU A 266 -17.49 -8.12 10.65
N VAL A 267 -18.26 -8.21 11.73
CA VAL A 267 -17.92 -7.62 13.03
C VAL A 267 -18.06 -8.65 14.12
N LYS A 268 -17.17 -8.62 15.10
CA LYS A 268 -17.17 -9.45 16.29
C LYS A 268 -17.30 -8.56 17.53
N GLN A 269 -18.25 -8.88 18.41
CA GLN A 269 -18.45 -8.18 19.68
C GLN A 269 -18.43 -9.21 20.81
N GLY A 270 -17.38 -9.18 21.64
CA GLY A 270 -17.04 -10.31 22.51
C GLY A 270 -16.81 -11.58 21.68
N ASN A 271 -17.49 -12.68 22.01
CA ASN A 271 -17.45 -13.93 21.22
C ASN A 271 -18.52 -14.02 20.11
N HIS A 272 -19.21 -12.92 19.79
CA HIS A 272 -20.31 -12.90 18.82
C HIS A 272 -19.91 -12.18 17.53
N ILE A 273 -19.64 -12.95 16.49
CA ILE A 273 -19.52 -12.57 15.08
C ILE A 273 -20.91 -12.33 14.44
N GLN A 274 -21.02 -11.27 13.66
CA GLN A 274 -22.20 -10.98 12.86
C GLN A 274 -21.81 -10.28 11.55
N LEU A 275 -22.54 -10.59 10.48
CA LEU A 275 -22.50 -9.81 9.25
C LEU A 275 -23.66 -8.81 9.27
N THR A 276 -23.34 -7.51 9.34
CA THR A 276 -24.33 -6.43 9.46
C THR A 276 -23.99 -5.28 8.52
N ALA A 277 -24.97 -4.43 8.20
CA ALA A 277 -24.70 -3.22 7.44
C ALA A 277 -23.96 -2.19 8.32
N ILE A 278 -22.93 -1.55 7.77
CA ILE A 278 -22.06 -0.61 8.51
C ILE A 278 -22.82 0.60 9.05
N GLY A 279 -23.80 1.12 8.32
CA GLY A 279 -24.61 2.26 8.76
C GLY A 279 -25.44 1.95 10.00
N PRO A 280 -26.39 0.99 9.94
CA PRO A 280 -27.19 0.59 11.10
C PRO A 280 -26.37 0.16 12.31
N LEU A 281 -25.18 -0.44 12.10
CA LEU A 281 -24.26 -0.77 13.17
C LEU A 281 -23.73 0.48 13.86
N THR A 282 -23.17 1.42 13.09
CA THR A 282 -22.60 2.67 13.60
C THR A 282 -23.66 3.50 14.31
N GLU A 283 -24.85 3.62 13.74
CA GLU A 283 -26.01 4.29 14.35
C GLU A 283 -26.41 3.65 15.70
N LYS A 284 -26.37 2.32 15.78
CA LYS A 284 -26.68 1.60 17.04
C LYS A 284 -25.61 1.87 18.09
N LEU A 285 -24.33 1.93 17.70
CA LEU A 285 -23.22 2.23 18.60
C LEU A 285 -23.31 3.68 19.11
N ILE A 286 -23.54 4.63 18.20
CA ILE A 286 -23.77 6.04 18.54
C ILE A 286 -24.94 6.19 19.52
N LYS A 287 -26.05 5.50 19.27
CA LYS A 287 -27.21 5.55 20.17
C LYS A 287 -26.92 4.95 21.56
N LYS A 288 -26.04 3.94 21.64
CA LYS A 288 -25.71 3.24 22.89
C LYS A 288 -24.70 4.03 23.72
N ASN A 289 -23.67 4.58 23.07
CA ASN A 289 -22.50 5.16 23.72
C ASN A 289 -22.48 6.69 23.69
N GLY A 290 -23.41 7.32 22.96
CA GLY A 290 -23.37 8.75 22.65
C GLY A 290 -22.57 9.03 21.37
N ALA A 291 -22.94 10.09 20.64
CA ALA A 291 -22.11 10.61 19.56
C ALA A 291 -21.04 11.52 20.18
N THR A 292 -19.78 11.27 19.87
CA THR A 292 -18.67 12.20 20.08
C THR A 292 -18.41 12.88 18.74
N GLN A 293 -18.32 14.20 18.73
CA GLN A 293 -17.82 14.92 17.56
C GLN A 293 -16.34 14.57 17.42
N ILE A 294 -15.95 14.05 16.26
CA ILE A 294 -14.56 13.66 15.98
C ILE A 294 -13.90 14.77 15.15
N GLU A 295 -14.62 15.28 14.15
CA GLU A 295 -14.23 16.43 13.29
C GLU A 295 -15.50 17.23 12.93
N ASP A 296 -15.38 18.41 12.34
CA ASP A 296 -16.52 19.29 11.98
C ASP A 296 -17.62 18.61 11.15
N ASP A 297 -17.26 17.64 10.31
CA ASP A 297 -18.21 16.88 9.50
C ASP A 297 -18.29 15.38 9.83
N ILE A 298 -17.62 14.94 10.90
CA ILE A 298 -17.55 13.55 11.37
C ILE A 298 -17.98 13.43 12.84
N GLU A 299 -18.97 12.60 13.10
CA GLU A 299 -19.42 12.26 14.46
C GLU A 299 -19.48 10.74 14.62
N GLY A 300 -19.19 10.21 15.81
CA GLY A 300 -19.05 8.77 15.98
C GLY A 300 -18.89 8.30 17.43
N VAL A 301 -18.37 7.09 17.56
CA VAL A 301 -18.04 6.46 18.85
C VAL A 301 -16.56 6.10 18.84
N ILE A 302 -15.82 6.64 19.80
CA ILE A 302 -14.44 6.24 20.10
C ILE A 302 -14.50 4.98 20.98
N ASN A 303 -13.68 3.98 20.66
CA ASN A 303 -13.65 2.65 21.28
C ASN A 303 -15.03 1.97 21.32
N PRO A 304 -15.64 1.66 20.17
CA PRO A 304 -16.98 1.06 20.07
C PRO A 304 -17.11 -0.35 20.70
N ASP A 305 -16.03 -0.95 21.21
CA ASP A 305 -15.98 -2.31 21.76
C ASP A 305 -16.47 -3.36 20.73
N ILE A 306 -15.90 -3.27 19.52
CA ILE A 306 -16.10 -4.23 18.44
C ILE A 306 -14.75 -4.54 17.79
N GLU A 307 -14.65 -5.72 17.20
CA GLU A 307 -13.56 -6.19 16.36
C GLU A 307 -14.06 -6.37 14.93
N VAL A 308 -13.20 -6.20 13.95
CA VAL A 308 -13.48 -6.45 12.53
C VAL A 308 -12.41 -7.35 11.94
N TYR A 309 -12.76 -8.09 10.89
CA TYR A 309 -11.80 -8.98 10.23
C TYR A 309 -10.83 -8.16 9.35
N SER A 310 -9.54 -8.27 9.60
CA SER A 310 -8.43 -7.52 8.97
C SER A 310 -7.36 -8.48 8.44
N PHE A 311 -6.24 -7.95 7.94
CA PHE A 311 -5.02 -8.74 7.72
C PHE A 311 -3.75 -7.95 8.11
N ASP A 312 -2.69 -8.67 8.47
CA ASP A 312 -1.38 -8.09 8.82
C ASP A 312 -0.42 -7.99 7.62
N LYS A 313 0.74 -7.37 7.80
CA LYS A 313 1.73 -7.19 6.72
C LYS A 313 2.27 -8.49 6.11
N ASN A 314 2.13 -9.63 6.80
CA ASN A 314 2.47 -10.96 6.27
C ASN A 314 1.31 -11.59 5.48
N LEU A 315 0.27 -10.79 5.20
CA LEU A 315 -0.96 -11.20 4.53
C LEU A 315 -1.71 -12.29 5.32
N LYS A 316 -1.62 -12.27 6.65
CA LYS A 316 -2.35 -13.18 7.55
C LYS A 316 -3.63 -12.55 8.05
N GLY A 317 -4.74 -13.28 7.95
CA GLY A 317 -6.07 -12.79 8.29
C GLY A 317 -6.37 -12.96 9.79
N GLY A 318 -7.00 -11.96 10.41
CA GLY A 318 -7.28 -11.97 11.85
C GLY A 318 -8.40 -11.02 12.27
N TRP A 319 -8.79 -11.09 13.55
CA TRP A 319 -9.74 -10.15 14.16
C TRP A 319 -8.97 -9.01 14.83
N SER A 320 -9.19 -7.76 14.40
CA SER A 320 -8.57 -6.57 14.99
C SER A 320 -9.61 -5.64 15.59
N LYS A 321 -9.25 -4.89 16.63
CA LYS A 321 -10.18 -3.97 17.31
C LYS A 321 -10.47 -2.75 16.44
N ALA A 322 -11.73 -2.32 16.43
CA ALA A 322 -12.09 -1.03 15.86
C ALA A 322 -11.89 0.06 16.91
N THR A 323 -11.11 1.08 16.58
CA THR A 323 -10.81 2.22 17.45
C THR A 323 -11.89 3.29 17.35
N VAL A 324 -12.49 3.46 16.18
CA VAL A 324 -13.54 4.46 15.95
C VAL A 324 -14.61 3.89 15.03
N ALA A 325 -15.88 4.16 15.33
CA ALA A 325 -16.99 3.97 14.41
C ALA A 325 -17.65 5.32 14.13
N ALA A 326 -17.53 5.81 12.90
CA ALA A 326 -17.88 7.18 12.55
C ALA A 326 -18.89 7.28 11.41
N ARG A 327 -19.64 8.39 11.38
CA ARG A 327 -20.48 8.81 10.26
C ARG A 327 -20.12 10.21 9.80
N LYS A 328 -20.23 10.44 8.50
CA LYS A 328 -19.99 11.71 7.81
C LYS A 328 -21.10 11.97 6.82
N LYS A 329 -21.38 13.22 6.46
CA LYS A 329 -22.40 13.54 5.43
C LYS A 329 -22.02 12.90 4.09
N ALA A 330 -23.00 12.26 3.43
CA ALA A 330 -22.74 11.51 2.19
C ALA A 330 -22.42 12.44 1.01
N SER A 331 -21.51 11.99 0.13
CA SER A 331 -21.21 12.64 -1.15
C SER A 331 -22.32 12.43 -2.18
N ASP A 332 -22.34 13.26 -3.23
CA ASP A 332 -23.30 13.15 -4.34
C ASP A 332 -23.04 11.94 -5.25
N VAL A 333 -21.84 11.36 -5.17
CA VAL A 333 -21.40 10.27 -6.05
C VAL A 333 -20.66 9.20 -5.28
N PHE A 334 -20.95 7.95 -5.64
CA PHE A 334 -20.30 6.74 -5.17
C PHE A 334 -19.64 5.97 -6.32
N TYR A 335 -18.64 5.17 -5.99
CA TYR A 335 -17.97 4.25 -6.90
C TYR A 335 -18.23 2.82 -6.44
N LYS A 336 -18.72 1.99 -7.35
CA LYS A 336 -18.97 0.58 -7.09
C LYS A 336 -18.01 -0.29 -7.88
N PHE A 337 -17.22 -1.08 -7.17
CA PHE A 337 -16.24 -2.01 -7.73
C PHE A 337 -16.86 -3.40 -7.80
N THR A 338 -16.61 -4.13 -8.89
CA THR A 338 -17.02 -5.54 -9.03
C THR A 338 -15.82 -6.39 -9.44
N THR A 339 -15.50 -7.41 -8.66
CA THR A 339 -14.37 -8.32 -8.91
C THR A 339 -14.76 -9.49 -9.82
N LYS A 340 -13.79 -10.26 -10.31
CA LYS A 340 -14.01 -11.42 -11.19
C LYS A 340 -14.72 -12.57 -10.47
N SER A 341 -14.46 -12.78 -9.18
CA SER A 341 -15.26 -13.67 -8.33
C SER A 341 -16.65 -13.10 -7.98
N GLY A 342 -16.97 -11.88 -8.41
CA GLY A 342 -18.29 -11.26 -8.26
C GLY A 342 -18.50 -10.61 -6.90
N ARG A 343 -17.42 -10.22 -6.20
CA ARG A 343 -17.52 -9.36 -5.01
C ARG A 343 -17.83 -7.95 -5.43
N GLU A 344 -18.61 -7.25 -4.60
CA GLU A 344 -19.01 -5.88 -4.87
C GLU A 344 -18.89 -5.02 -3.62
N ILE A 345 -18.20 -3.89 -3.71
CA ILE A 345 -18.16 -2.87 -2.66
C ILE A 345 -18.48 -1.51 -3.26
N THR A 346 -19.19 -0.67 -2.50
CA THR A 346 -19.53 0.71 -2.90
C THR A 346 -18.91 1.69 -1.92
N THR A 347 -18.04 2.55 -2.42
CA THR A 347 -17.26 3.49 -1.62
C THR A 347 -17.46 4.91 -2.12
N THR A 348 -17.04 5.89 -1.33
CA THR A 348 -16.81 7.26 -1.80
C THR A 348 -15.64 7.29 -2.80
N GLU A 349 -15.55 8.35 -3.59
CA GLU A 349 -14.49 8.56 -4.60
C GLU A 349 -13.08 8.45 -3.98
N ASP A 350 -12.91 9.04 -2.80
CA ASP A 350 -11.64 9.20 -2.11
C ASP A 350 -11.26 8.00 -1.21
N HIS A 351 -12.06 6.93 -1.21
CA HIS A 351 -11.82 5.77 -0.35
C HIS A 351 -10.72 4.87 -0.91
N ASN A 352 -9.77 4.47 -0.09
CA ASN A 352 -8.66 3.64 -0.58
C ASN A 352 -9.01 2.17 -0.66
N LEU A 353 -8.62 1.54 -1.77
CA LEU A 353 -8.57 0.10 -1.93
C LEU A 353 -7.11 -0.35 -1.96
N VAL A 354 -6.85 -1.48 -1.31
CA VAL A 354 -5.58 -2.19 -1.48
C VAL A 354 -5.64 -2.89 -2.84
N ILE A 355 -4.62 -2.70 -3.68
CA ILE A 355 -4.49 -3.38 -4.97
C ILE A 355 -3.11 -4.04 -5.10
N LEU A 356 -3.03 -5.11 -5.87
CA LEU A 356 -1.77 -5.66 -6.35
C LEU A 356 -1.57 -5.20 -7.80
N LYS A 357 -0.48 -4.49 -8.04
CA LYS A 357 -0.08 -3.97 -9.36
C LYS A 357 1.41 -4.25 -9.56
N ASN A 358 1.77 -4.87 -10.68
CA ASN A 358 3.17 -5.18 -11.04
C ASN A 358 3.94 -5.91 -9.91
N ASN A 359 3.31 -6.85 -9.21
CA ASN A 359 3.86 -7.60 -8.07
C ASN A 359 4.11 -6.78 -6.80
N ALA A 360 3.70 -5.51 -6.76
CA ALA A 360 3.72 -4.67 -5.57
C ALA A 360 2.28 -4.48 -5.03
N ILE A 361 2.16 -4.50 -3.70
CA ILE A 361 0.91 -4.16 -3.01
C ILE A 361 0.90 -2.64 -2.83
N GLU A 362 -0.08 -1.99 -3.43
CA GLU A 362 -0.26 -0.54 -3.41
C GLU A 362 -1.63 -0.21 -2.82
N VAL A 363 -1.73 0.94 -2.16
CA VAL A 363 -3.00 1.50 -1.71
C VAL A 363 -3.40 2.60 -2.68
N VAL A 364 -4.59 2.49 -3.29
CA VAL A 364 -5.04 3.38 -4.37
C VAL A 364 -6.47 3.87 -4.12
N LYS A 365 -6.76 5.14 -4.43
CA LYS A 365 -8.12 5.70 -4.30
C LYS A 365 -9.10 4.98 -5.21
N GLY A 366 -10.35 4.85 -4.77
CA GLY A 366 -11.42 4.25 -5.55
C GLY A 366 -11.56 4.85 -6.95
N SER A 367 -11.36 6.17 -7.10
CA SER A 367 -11.36 6.85 -8.41
C SER A 367 -10.27 6.39 -9.38
N GLU A 368 -9.11 5.97 -8.86
CA GLU A 368 -7.91 5.64 -9.64
C GLU A 368 -7.77 4.15 -9.92
N VAL A 369 -8.53 3.34 -9.21
CA VAL A 369 -8.60 1.91 -9.42
C VAL A 369 -9.06 1.62 -10.86
N LYS A 370 -8.34 0.75 -11.56
CA LYS A 370 -8.59 0.38 -12.95
C LYS A 370 -9.06 -1.06 -13.07
N VAL A 371 -9.88 -1.31 -14.08
CA VAL A 371 -10.25 -2.68 -14.47
C VAL A 371 -8.98 -3.47 -14.79
N GLY A 372 -8.87 -4.68 -14.23
CA GLY A 372 -7.70 -5.56 -14.33
C GLY A 372 -6.81 -5.59 -13.09
N GLN A 373 -6.80 -4.53 -12.26
CA GLN A 373 -6.06 -4.53 -10.99
C GLN A 373 -6.70 -5.50 -9.99
N CYS A 374 -5.87 -6.21 -9.21
CA CYS A 374 -6.35 -7.22 -8.27
C CYS A 374 -6.51 -6.63 -6.87
N VAL A 375 -7.63 -6.91 -6.22
CA VAL A 375 -7.89 -6.53 -4.82
C VAL A 375 -7.76 -7.75 -3.92
N PRO A 376 -7.28 -7.60 -2.67
CA PRO A 376 -7.20 -8.70 -1.75
C PRO A 376 -8.58 -9.03 -1.18
N LEU A 377 -8.87 -10.32 -1.07
CA LEU A 377 -10.07 -10.90 -0.48
C LEU A 377 -9.64 -11.96 0.53
N ALA A 378 -10.45 -12.21 1.57
CA ALA A 378 -10.15 -13.24 2.56
C ALA A 378 -10.24 -14.65 1.93
N ARG A 379 -9.22 -15.48 2.13
CA ARG A 379 -9.18 -16.89 1.70
C ARG A 379 -9.88 -17.79 2.71
N GLU A 380 -9.71 -17.51 4.00
CA GLU A 380 -10.41 -18.16 5.11
C GLU A 380 -10.77 -17.15 6.19
N ILE A 381 -11.89 -17.39 6.89
CA ILE A 381 -12.30 -16.65 8.09
C ILE A 381 -12.19 -17.58 9.29
N GLN A 382 -11.44 -17.15 10.30
CA GLN A 382 -11.28 -17.91 11.54
C GLN A 382 -12.58 -17.89 12.36
N ALA A 383 -13.08 -19.08 12.69
CA ALA A 383 -14.19 -19.26 13.62
C ALA A 383 -13.73 -19.02 15.06
N THR A 384 -14.64 -18.63 15.94
CA THR A 384 -14.40 -18.55 17.39
C THR A 384 -14.53 -19.91 18.05
N ASP A 385 -13.69 -20.21 19.06
CA ASP A 385 -13.61 -21.50 19.77
C ASP A 385 -14.80 -21.81 20.72
N ASN A 386 -15.84 -20.98 20.74
CA ASN A 386 -17.10 -21.23 21.45
C ASN A 386 -18.13 -20.19 21.02
N PRO A 387 -19.37 -20.57 20.64
CA PRO A 387 -20.45 -20.42 21.62
C PRO A 387 -21.70 -21.32 21.37
N THR A 388 -21.99 -22.27 22.26
CA THR A 388 -23.32 -22.90 22.31
C THR A 388 -24.34 -21.99 23.00
N LEU A 389 -24.93 -21.04 22.27
CA LEU A 389 -26.17 -20.38 22.72
C LEU A 389 -27.38 -21.21 22.30
N ASN A 390 -28.12 -21.73 23.26
CA ASN A 390 -29.46 -22.26 22.99
C ASN A 390 -30.46 -21.10 22.79
N PHE A 391 -31.54 -21.32 22.05
CA PHE A 391 -32.61 -20.32 21.92
C PHE A 391 -33.55 -20.37 23.11
N ASN A 392 -33.73 -19.23 23.78
CA ASN A 392 -34.82 -19.06 24.75
C ASN A 392 -36.14 -18.76 24.01
N LEU A 393 -36.93 -19.81 23.74
CA LEU A 393 -38.21 -19.68 23.06
C LEU A 393 -39.26 -18.93 23.89
N LEU A 394 -39.12 -18.89 25.22
CA LEU A 394 -40.01 -18.12 26.08
C LEU A 394 -39.88 -16.62 25.77
N GLU A 395 -38.64 -16.15 25.60
CA GLU A 395 -38.35 -14.77 25.26
C GLU A 395 -38.70 -14.45 23.80
N LEU A 396 -38.28 -15.30 22.86
CA LEU A 396 -38.53 -15.10 21.42
C LEU A 396 -40.02 -15.09 21.06
N LEU A 397 -40.84 -15.88 21.78
CA LEU A 397 -42.26 -16.04 21.49
C LEU A 397 -43.18 -15.26 22.45
N LYS A 398 -42.64 -14.37 23.30
CA LYS A 398 -43.43 -13.60 24.28
C LYS A 398 -44.64 -12.88 23.70
N ASN A 399 -44.47 -12.33 22.49
CA ASN A 399 -45.50 -11.57 21.77
C ASN A 399 -46.32 -12.43 20.79
N SER A 400 -46.18 -13.75 20.83
CA SER A 400 -46.85 -14.64 19.88
C SER A 400 -48.23 -15.09 20.36
N ASP A 401 -49.27 -14.73 19.62
CA ASP A 401 -50.64 -15.19 19.89
C ASP A 401 -50.79 -16.72 19.85
N ARG A 402 -51.70 -17.26 20.67
CA ARG A 402 -52.08 -18.68 20.67
C ARG A 402 -50.90 -19.65 20.92
N ILE A 403 -49.86 -19.17 21.59
CA ILE A 403 -48.75 -19.97 22.13
C ILE A 403 -48.97 -20.16 23.64
N TYR A 404 -48.75 -21.38 24.11
CA TYR A 404 -49.02 -21.82 25.47
C TYR A 404 -47.78 -22.50 26.05
N ILE A 405 -47.69 -22.50 27.37
CA ILE A 405 -46.61 -23.10 28.15
C ILE A 405 -47.19 -24.27 28.94
N ARG A 406 -46.46 -25.38 28.93
CA ARG A 406 -46.68 -26.57 29.76
C ARG A 406 -45.57 -26.64 30.81
N GLY A 407 -45.93 -27.00 32.04
CA GLY A 407 -44.97 -27.15 33.17
C GLY A 407 -44.97 -26.01 34.18
N ALA A 408 -45.69 -24.91 33.91
CA ALA A 408 -45.79 -23.74 34.78
C ALA A 408 -46.65 -23.94 36.05
N SER A 409 -47.35 -25.07 36.18
CA SER A 409 -48.37 -25.27 37.22
C SER A 409 -47.83 -25.18 38.64
N LYS A 410 -46.61 -25.68 38.89
CA LYS A 410 -46.00 -25.63 40.24
C LYS A 410 -45.84 -24.19 40.75
N ILE A 411 -45.39 -23.28 39.90
CA ILE A 411 -45.19 -21.86 40.23
C ILE A 411 -46.53 -21.19 40.51
N ILE A 412 -47.54 -21.49 39.71
CA ILE A 412 -48.88 -20.90 39.83
C ILE A 412 -49.59 -21.42 41.08
N SER A 413 -49.53 -22.73 41.35
CA SER A 413 -50.18 -23.36 42.51
C SER A 413 -49.57 -22.91 43.83
N ALA A 414 -48.24 -22.77 43.91
CA ALA A 414 -47.56 -22.32 45.13
C ALA A 414 -47.92 -20.88 45.53
N ASN A 415 -48.30 -20.03 44.56
CA ASN A 415 -48.57 -18.61 44.76
C ASN A 415 -50.04 -18.22 44.50
N TYR A 416 -50.94 -19.20 44.42
CA TYR A 416 -52.30 -18.99 43.91
C TYR A 416 -53.10 -17.96 44.71
N GLN A 417 -53.00 -17.99 46.04
CA GLN A 417 -53.78 -17.09 46.90
C GLN A 417 -53.38 -15.62 46.72
N PHE A 418 -52.09 -15.35 46.56
CA PHE A 418 -51.57 -14.03 46.23
C PHE A 418 -52.04 -13.59 44.83
N LEU A 419 -51.86 -14.46 43.82
CA LEU A 419 -52.26 -14.17 42.44
C LEU A 419 -53.76 -13.94 42.28
N LYS A 420 -54.61 -14.63 43.05
CA LYS A 420 -56.07 -14.44 43.04
C LYS A 420 -56.47 -13.02 43.46
N ASN A 421 -55.71 -12.43 44.39
CA ASN A 421 -55.96 -11.08 44.90
C ASN A 421 -55.32 -10.00 44.02
N ALA A 422 -54.12 -10.26 43.48
CA ALA A 422 -53.34 -9.31 42.70
C ALA A 422 -53.67 -9.28 41.19
N ALA A 423 -54.23 -10.35 40.62
CA ALA A 423 -54.54 -10.40 39.19
C ALA A 423 -55.85 -9.67 38.85
N ASP A 424 -55.83 -8.91 37.75
CA ASP A 424 -56.97 -8.17 37.22
C ASP A 424 -57.33 -8.54 35.78
N GLY A 425 -58.51 -8.07 35.33
CA GLY A 425 -58.98 -8.27 33.96
C GLY A 425 -59.11 -9.74 33.54
N LYS A 426 -58.66 -10.06 32.31
CA LYS A 426 -58.76 -11.43 31.76
C LYS A 426 -57.90 -12.43 32.54
N LEU A 427 -56.77 -12.02 33.13
CA LEU A 427 -55.89 -12.90 33.89
C LEU A 427 -56.62 -13.52 35.08
N LYS A 428 -57.38 -12.72 35.84
CA LYS A 428 -58.21 -13.16 36.98
C LYS A 428 -59.23 -14.23 36.58
N THR A 429 -59.88 -14.06 35.42
CA THR A 429 -60.86 -15.02 34.88
C THR A 429 -60.21 -16.33 34.43
N TYR A 430 -58.95 -16.29 34.00
CA TYR A 430 -58.23 -17.47 33.52
C TYR A 430 -57.48 -18.22 34.62
N LEU A 431 -57.10 -17.56 35.73
CA LEU A 431 -56.32 -18.14 36.83
C LEU A 431 -56.91 -19.46 37.39
N PRO A 432 -58.22 -19.56 37.71
CA PRO A 432 -58.81 -20.81 38.22
C PRO A 432 -58.85 -21.92 37.17
N ARG A 433 -58.97 -21.56 35.88
CA ARG A 433 -58.97 -22.53 34.77
C ARG A 433 -57.62 -23.21 34.61
N TYR A 434 -56.52 -22.59 35.04
CA TYR A 434 -55.17 -23.14 34.93
C TYR A 434 -54.76 -24.04 36.10
N LEU A 435 -55.36 -23.89 37.29
CA LEU A 435 -55.23 -24.90 38.36
C LEU A 435 -55.71 -26.27 37.88
N ASN A 436 -56.78 -26.30 37.07
CA ASN A 436 -57.37 -27.52 36.52
C ASN A 436 -56.84 -27.91 35.12
N LYS A 437 -56.10 -27.04 34.43
CA LYS A 437 -55.54 -27.28 33.08
C LYS A 437 -54.05 -26.93 32.99
N ARG A 438 -53.21 -27.89 32.59
CA ARG A 438 -51.73 -27.79 32.54
C ARG A 438 -51.13 -26.83 31.47
N LEU A 439 -51.92 -25.98 30.82
CA LEU A 439 -51.49 -25.14 29.67
C LEU A 439 -51.86 -23.68 29.86
N MET A 440 -50.88 -22.78 29.92
CA MET A 440 -51.08 -21.33 30.11
C MET A 440 -50.57 -20.51 28.91
N PRO A 441 -51.31 -19.53 28.37
CA PRO A 441 -50.80 -18.61 27.37
C PRO A 441 -49.53 -17.90 27.84
N ILE A 442 -48.53 -17.81 26.95
CA ILE A 442 -47.22 -17.21 27.27
C ILE A 442 -47.33 -15.79 27.82
N LYS A 443 -48.23 -14.97 27.27
CA LYS A 443 -48.51 -13.60 27.73
C LYS A 443 -48.89 -13.54 29.21
N TYR A 444 -49.85 -14.36 29.63
CA TYR A 444 -50.33 -14.39 31.01
C TYR A 444 -49.33 -15.03 31.97
N PHE A 445 -48.51 -15.95 31.49
CA PHE A 445 -47.43 -16.50 32.30
C PHE A 445 -46.36 -15.46 32.61
N LEU A 446 -45.96 -14.64 31.62
CA LEU A 446 -45.01 -13.54 31.83
C LEU A 446 -45.58 -12.48 32.79
N GLU A 447 -46.87 -12.14 32.65
CA GLU A 447 -47.58 -11.23 33.56
C GLU A 447 -47.60 -11.78 35.01
N ILE A 448 -47.73 -13.10 35.19
CA ILE A 448 -47.63 -13.74 36.51
C ILE A 448 -46.21 -13.64 37.08
N LEU A 449 -45.16 -13.84 36.26
CA LEU A 449 -43.77 -13.71 36.72
C LEU A 449 -43.48 -12.28 37.18
N GLU A 450 -43.99 -11.27 36.46
CA GLU A 450 -43.89 -9.86 36.84
C GLU A 450 -44.63 -9.57 38.16
N LEU A 451 -45.87 -10.04 38.32
CA LEU A 451 -46.64 -9.87 39.55
C LEU A 451 -45.97 -10.52 40.76
N LEU A 452 -45.31 -11.67 40.58
CA LEU A 452 -44.59 -12.38 41.63
C LEU A 452 -43.17 -11.85 41.85
N LYS A 453 -42.66 -10.98 40.96
CA LYS A 453 -41.27 -10.54 40.92
C LYS A 453 -40.26 -11.71 40.91
N ILE A 454 -40.61 -12.80 40.21
CA ILE A 454 -39.76 -13.99 40.10
C ILE A 454 -38.98 -13.95 38.78
N ASN A 455 -37.66 -13.98 38.87
CA ASN A 455 -36.79 -14.26 37.73
C ASN A 455 -36.53 -15.76 37.64
N LEU A 456 -36.88 -16.38 36.50
CA LEU A 456 -36.65 -17.80 36.28
C LEU A 456 -35.17 -18.08 36.02
N THR A 457 -34.60 -19.07 36.72
CA THR A 457 -33.27 -19.60 36.40
C THR A 457 -33.30 -20.46 35.13
N GLU A 458 -32.16 -20.68 34.48
CA GLU A 458 -32.09 -21.56 33.30
C GLU A 458 -32.59 -22.99 33.61
N THR A 459 -32.34 -23.47 34.82
CA THR A 459 -32.88 -24.75 35.35
C THR A 459 -34.40 -24.76 35.45
N ASP A 460 -35.04 -23.62 35.69
CA ASP A 460 -36.50 -23.52 35.71
C ASP A 460 -37.09 -23.44 34.31
N ILE A 461 -36.43 -22.70 33.40
CA ILE A 461 -36.85 -22.59 32.00
C ILE A 461 -36.72 -23.96 31.30
N ASN A 462 -35.68 -24.75 31.60
CA ASN A 462 -35.49 -26.09 31.05
C ASN A 462 -36.64 -27.07 31.38
N LYS A 463 -37.39 -26.83 32.47
CA LYS A 463 -38.57 -27.64 32.83
C LYS A 463 -39.83 -27.23 32.06
N LEU A 464 -39.82 -26.08 31.39
CA LEU A 464 -40.94 -25.55 30.63
C LEU A 464 -40.92 -26.07 29.18
N ARG A 465 -42.12 -26.27 28.63
CA ARG A 465 -42.30 -26.63 27.21
C ARG A 465 -43.28 -25.69 26.53
N ILE A 466 -42.95 -25.26 25.31
CA ILE A 466 -43.78 -24.39 24.49
C ILE A 466 -44.67 -25.22 23.57
N THR A 467 -45.96 -24.92 23.53
CA THR A 467 -46.96 -25.70 22.79
C THR A 467 -48.08 -24.81 22.22
N SER A 468 -48.97 -25.42 21.45
CA SER A 468 -50.20 -24.78 20.99
C SER A 468 -51.38 -25.14 21.91
N LYS A 469 -52.54 -24.51 21.68
CA LYS A 469 -53.77 -24.76 22.47
C LYS A 469 -54.18 -26.24 22.54
N SER A 470 -53.91 -27.03 21.49
CA SER A 470 -54.28 -28.45 21.46
C SER A 470 -53.38 -29.33 22.34
N GLY A 471 -52.17 -28.87 22.67
CA GLY A 471 -51.22 -29.63 23.49
C GLY A 471 -50.68 -30.91 22.84
N GLN A 472 -50.94 -31.17 21.56
CA GLN A 472 -50.56 -32.44 20.91
C GLN A 472 -49.04 -32.62 20.75
N SER A 473 -48.29 -31.53 20.59
CA SER A 473 -46.82 -31.52 20.54
C SER A 473 -46.26 -30.36 21.35
N SER A 474 -44.98 -30.40 21.70
CA SER A 474 -44.35 -29.31 22.43
C SER A 474 -42.84 -29.27 22.21
N LEU A 475 -42.30 -28.06 22.09
CA LEU A 475 -40.88 -27.77 22.01
C LEU A 475 -40.31 -27.50 23.40
N PRO A 476 -39.03 -27.81 23.68
CA PRO A 476 -38.38 -27.34 24.90
C PRO A 476 -38.31 -25.79 24.90
N ALA A 477 -38.46 -25.15 26.05
CA ALA A 477 -38.35 -23.69 26.14
C ALA A 477 -36.93 -23.19 25.87
N ILE A 478 -35.91 -23.98 26.23
CA ILE A 478 -34.53 -23.82 25.75
C ILE A 478 -34.35 -24.75 24.56
N PHE A 479 -34.32 -24.18 23.34
CA PHE A 479 -34.25 -24.94 22.10
C PHE A 479 -32.79 -25.04 21.61
N PRO A 480 -32.22 -26.24 21.46
CA PRO A 480 -30.81 -26.40 21.16
C PRO A 480 -30.48 -26.07 19.71
N ILE A 481 -29.39 -25.32 19.51
CA ILE A 481 -28.81 -25.14 18.18
C ILE A 481 -28.00 -26.40 17.84
N SER A 482 -28.62 -27.29 17.07
CA SER A 482 -28.05 -28.58 16.70
C SER A 482 -27.75 -28.67 15.20
N PRO A 483 -26.84 -29.58 14.78
CA PRO A 483 -26.63 -29.87 13.36
C PRO A 483 -27.92 -30.23 12.61
N ALA A 484 -28.82 -30.99 13.24
CA ALA A 484 -30.13 -31.35 12.66
C ALA A 484 -31.01 -30.11 12.44
N PHE A 485 -31.02 -29.17 13.40
CA PHE A 485 -31.75 -27.92 13.24
C PHE A 485 -31.20 -27.07 12.10
N ALA A 486 -29.87 -26.89 12.03
CA ALA A 486 -29.23 -26.14 10.94
C ALA A 486 -29.52 -26.75 9.56
N ARG A 487 -29.54 -28.09 9.46
CA ARG A 487 -29.91 -28.81 8.24
C ARG A 487 -31.36 -28.53 7.82
N ILE A 488 -32.30 -28.52 8.75
CA ILE A 488 -33.70 -28.13 8.49
C ILE A 488 -33.78 -26.69 7.97
N LEU A 489 -33.02 -25.77 8.57
CA LEU A 489 -32.99 -24.38 8.10
C LEU A 489 -32.48 -24.27 6.66
N GLY A 490 -31.42 -24.99 6.30
CA GLY A 490 -30.89 -25.02 4.94
C GLY A 490 -31.94 -25.47 3.92
N TYR A 491 -32.68 -26.53 4.24
CA TYR A 491 -33.76 -27.03 3.39
C TYR A 491 -34.93 -26.05 3.26
N ILE A 492 -35.33 -25.40 4.36
CA ILE A 492 -36.40 -24.39 4.34
C ILE A 492 -35.98 -23.17 3.53
N ILE A 493 -34.72 -22.75 3.65
CA ILE A 493 -34.22 -21.60 2.90
C ILE A 493 -34.08 -21.91 1.42
N ALA A 494 -33.71 -23.13 1.04
CA ALA A 494 -33.75 -23.55 -0.36
C ALA A 494 -35.22 -23.65 -0.86
N GLU A 495 -35.96 -24.65 -0.38
CA GLU A 495 -37.21 -25.13 -0.99
C GLU A 495 -38.47 -24.80 -0.17
N GLY A 496 -38.33 -24.19 1.00
CA GLY A 496 -39.45 -23.89 1.90
C GLY A 496 -40.32 -22.72 1.43
N CYS A 497 -41.64 -22.92 1.55
CA CYS A 497 -42.68 -21.91 1.37
C CYS A 497 -43.48 -21.75 2.66
N PHE A 498 -43.54 -20.52 3.18
CA PHE A 498 -44.23 -20.20 4.42
C PHE A 498 -45.71 -19.83 4.17
N ALA A 499 -46.61 -20.55 4.82
CA ALA A 499 -48.00 -20.13 4.99
C ALA A 499 -48.22 -19.47 6.36
N LYS A 500 -49.49 -19.14 6.69
CA LYS A 500 -49.82 -18.52 7.98
C LYS A 500 -49.41 -19.40 9.17
N ASN A 501 -49.71 -20.70 9.10
CA ASN A 501 -49.58 -21.64 10.23
C ASN A 501 -48.72 -22.88 9.94
N PHE A 502 -48.15 -23.01 8.74
CA PHE A 502 -47.35 -24.17 8.35
C PHE A 502 -46.24 -23.75 7.38
N VAL A 503 -45.25 -24.61 7.22
CA VAL A 503 -44.22 -24.52 6.16
C VAL A 503 -44.36 -25.74 5.27
N SER A 504 -44.44 -25.53 3.95
CA SER A 504 -44.45 -26.59 2.95
C SER A 504 -43.13 -26.60 2.20
N ILE A 505 -42.50 -27.76 2.07
CA ILE A 505 -41.25 -27.96 1.35
C ILE A 505 -41.54 -28.97 0.25
N ALA A 506 -41.35 -28.59 -1.02
CA ALA A 506 -41.64 -29.44 -2.17
C ALA A 506 -40.32 -29.89 -2.82
N ASN A 507 -40.10 -31.20 -2.93
CA ASN A 507 -38.95 -31.75 -3.65
C ASN A 507 -39.32 -33.14 -4.18
N LEU A 508 -38.80 -33.51 -5.36
CA LEU A 508 -39.05 -34.82 -5.97
C LEU A 508 -38.06 -35.89 -5.52
N ASP A 509 -36.94 -35.49 -4.92
CA ASP A 509 -35.92 -36.42 -4.43
C ASP A 509 -36.35 -37.07 -3.09
N LYS A 510 -36.40 -38.40 -3.06
CA LYS A 510 -36.79 -39.16 -1.87
C LYS A 510 -35.69 -39.14 -0.80
N GLU A 511 -34.41 -39.12 -1.18
CA GLU A 511 -33.29 -39.05 -0.23
C GLU A 511 -33.33 -37.72 0.53
N PHE A 512 -33.62 -36.63 -0.19
CA PHE A 512 -33.85 -35.30 0.39
C PHE A 512 -34.98 -35.31 1.44
N LEU A 513 -36.16 -35.83 1.08
CA LEU A 513 -37.32 -35.82 1.97
C LEU A 513 -37.12 -36.73 3.19
N THR A 514 -36.36 -37.82 3.03
CA THR A 514 -36.02 -38.75 4.11
C THR A 514 -35.09 -38.09 5.12
N ASP A 515 -34.00 -37.46 4.66
CA ASP A 515 -33.05 -36.75 5.53
C ASP A 515 -33.73 -35.60 6.31
N LEU A 516 -34.57 -34.81 5.63
CA LEU A 516 -35.38 -33.76 6.27
C LEU A 516 -36.33 -34.32 7.33
N GLY A 517 -37.04 -35.40 7.04
CA GLY A 517 -37.95 -36.05 7.99
C GLY A 517 -37.23 -36.61 9.22
N GLU A 518 -36.06 -37.24 9.03
CA GLU A 518 -35.21 -37.70 10.12
C GLU A 518 -34.71 -36.56 11.00
N CYS A 519 -34.27 -35.45 10.40
CA CYS A 519 -33.83 -34.27 11.15
C CYS A 519 -34.98 -33.70 11.99
N LEU A 520 -36.19 -33.58 11.42
CA LEU A 520 -37.38 -33.10 12.13
C LEU A 520 -37.76 -34.03 13.28
N LYS A 521 -37.66 -35.35 13.09
CA LYS A 521 -37.88 -36.34 14.13
C LYS A 521 -36.87 -36.21 15.26
N LYS A 522 -35.57 -36.01 14.96
CA LYS A 522 -34.49 -35.83 15.95
C LYS A 522 -34.73 -34.62 16.86
N ILE A 523 -35.27 -33.52 16.33
CA ILE A 523 -35.58 -32.32 17.13
C ILE A 523 -37.02 -32.33 17.70
N GLY A 524 -37.78 -33.42 17.51
CA GLY A 524 -39.11 -33.59 18.05
C GLY A 524 -40.20 -32.71 17.42
N VAL A 525 -40.03 -32.30 16.16
CA VAL A 525 -40.99 -31.45 15.44
C VAL A 525 -41.97 -32.31 14.62
N LEU A 526 -43.27 -32.04 14.81
CA LEU A 526 -44.32 -32.74 14.06
C LEU A 526 -44.35 -32.31 12.58
N HIS A 527 -44.38 -33.31 11.71
CA HIS A 527 -44.42 -33.15 10.27
C HIS A 527 -45.22 -34.28 9.61
N PHE A 528 -45.68 -34.03 8.39
CA PHE A 528 -46.45 -34.98 7.59
C PHE A 528 -45.91 -34.99 6.16
N PHE A 529 -45.78 -36.19 5.58
CA PHE A 529 -45.43 -36.35 4.17
C PHE A 529 -46.65 -36.10 3.29
N VAL A 530 -46.46 -35.41 2.18
CA VAL A 530 -47.47 -35.18 1.14
C VAL A 530 -46.93 -35.67 -0.20
N ASN A 531 -47.80 -35.88 -1.19
CA ASN A 531 -47.49 -36.58 -2.45
C ASN A 531 -46.21 -36.08 -3.18
N LYS A 532 -45.82 -34.81 -3.01
CA LYS A 532 -44.59 -34.23 -3.61
C LYS A 532 -43.79 -33.36 -2.63
N GLY A 533 -43.79 -33.69 -1.34
CA GLY A 533 -43.07 -32.89 -0.34
C GLY A 533 -43.33 -33.25 1.11
N LEU A 534 -42.98 -32.32 1.99
CA LEU A 534 -43.14 -32.42 3.43
C LEU A 534 -43.78 -31.15 3.99
N MET A 535 -44.70 -31.29 4.94
CA MET A 535 -45.40 -30.19 5.59
C MET A 535 -45.12 -30.17 7.09
N ILE A 536 -44.63 -29.02 7.58
CA ILE A 536 -44.41 -28.75 9.01
C ILE A 536 -45.57 -27.91 9.51
N ALA A 537 -46.47 -28.52 10.30
CA ALA A 537 -47.70 -27.88 10.78
C ALA A 537 -47.66 -27.56 12.30
N GLU A 538 -46.48 -27.61 12.91
CA GLU A 538 -46.30 -27.28 14.32
C GLU A 538 -46.21 -25.76 14.53
N ARG A 539 -47.31 -25.16 15.00
CA ARG A 539 -47.42 -23.69 15.14
C ARG A 539 -46.30 -23.03 15.96
N PRO A 540 -45.89 -23.54 17.15
CA PRO A 540 -44.78 -22.95 17.89
C PRO A 540 -43.48 -22.91 17.07
N PHE A 541 -43.17 -23.99 16.36
CA PHE A 541 -41.98 -24.08 15.52
C PHE A 541 -42.04 -23.13 14.33
N VAL A 542 -43.19 -23.07 13.63
CA VAL A 542 -43.39 -22.16 12.49
C VAL A 542 -43.27 -20.69 12.92
N LYS A 543 -43.78 -20.35 14.11
CA LYS A 543 -43.61 -18.99 14.67
C LYS A 543 -42.16 -18.71 15.06
N PHE A 544 -41.47 -19.69 15.66
CA PHE A 544 -40.06 -19.59 15.99
C PHE A 544 -39.20 -19.32 14.73
N LEU A 545 -39.40 -20.09 13.66
CA LEU A 545 -38.73 -19.89 12.37
C LEU A 545 -38.94 -18.47 11.80
N LYS A 546 -40.14 -17.91 11.97
CA LYS A 546 -40.44 -16.53 11.56
C LYS A 546 -39.66 -15.50 12.38
N GLN A 547 -39.50 -15.72 13.69
CA GLN A 547 -38.76 -14.81 14.57
C GLN A 547 -37.25 -14.80 14.27
N ILE A 548 -36.67 -15.93 13.87
CA ILE A 548 -35.24 -16.02 13.52
C ILE A 548 -34.94 -15.65 12.05
N GLY A 549 -35.89 -15.05 11.34
CA GLY A 549 -35.66 -14.49 10.00
C GLY A 549 -35.65 -15.49 8.84
N VAL A 550 -36.07 -16.74 9.06
CA VAL A 550 -36.09 -17.79 8.02
C VAL A 550 -37.30 -17.63 7.09
N SER A 551 -38.29 -16.83 7.49
CA SER A 551 -39.47 -16.53 6.69
C SER A 551 -39.28 -15.32 5.78
N GLY A 552 -39.63 -15.44 4.50
CA GLY A 552 -39.59 -14.33 3.55
C GLY A 552 -39.96 -14.78 2.14
N LYS A 553 -40.21 -13.83 1.23
CA LYS A 553 -40.33 -14.14 -0.20
C LYS A 553 -38.97 -14.56 -0.76
N SER A 554 -38.92 -15.25 -1.89
CA SER A 554 -37.66 -15.78 -2.46
C SER A 554 -36.54 -14.73 -2.66
N GLY A 555 -36.87 -13.45 -2.82
CA GLY A 555 -35.89 -12.37 -2.95
C GLY A 555 -35.43 -11.74 -1.63
N GLU A 556 -36.11 -12.04 -0.53
CA GLU A 556 -35.89 -11.50 0.82
C GLU A 556 -35.25 -12.53 1.76
N LYS A 557 -35.09 -13.79 1.31
CA LYS A 557 -34.41 -14.84 2.08
C LYS A 557 -32.98 -14.40 2.44
N THR A 558 -32.55 -14.72 3.65
CA THR A 558 -31.22 -14.41 4.21
C THR A 558 -30.73 -15.58 5.05
N VAL A 559 -29.43 -15.66 5.29
CA VAL A 559 -28.84 -16.58 6.26
C VAL A 559 -29.20 -16.10 7.67
N PRO A 560 -29.75 -16.97 8.54
CA PRO A 560 -29.99 -16.65 9.94
C PRO A 560 -28.70 -16.17 10.62
N SER A 561 -28.74 -14.99 11.25
CA SER A 561 -27.54 -14.32 11.77
C SER A 561 -26.73 -15.15 12.76
N PHE A 562 -27.39 -16.01 13.55
CA PHE A 562 -26.72 -16.90 14.51
C PHE A 562 -25.76 -17.90 13.84
N LEU A 563 -25.91 -18.20 12.55
CA LEU A 563 -25.01 -19.12 11.85
C LEU A 563 -23.60 -18.55 11.67
N PHE A 564 -23.44 -17.22 11.62
CA PHE A 564 -22.11 -16.61 11.63
C PHE A 564 -21.39 -16.78 12.98
N ASN A 565 -22.11 -17.16 14.03
CA ASN A 565 -21.61 -17.49 15.36
C ASN A 565 -21.51 -18.98 15.64
N ALA A 566 -21.98 -19.83 14.71
CA ALA A 566 -22.12 -21.24 15.00
C ALA A 566 -20.83 -22.01 14.70
N ASP A 567 -20.64 -23.14 15.38
CA ASP A 567 -19.53 -24.05 15.08
C ASP A 567 -19.49 -24.44 13.60
N LYS A 568 -18.30 -24.67 13.06
CA LYS A 568 -18.10 -25.14 11.67
C LYS A 568 -19.00 -26.35 11.35
N LYS A 569 -19.25 -27.24 12.31
CA LYS A 569 -20.16 -28.40 12.14
C LYS A 569 -21.63 -27.99 11.89
N ILE A 570 -22.12 -26.96 12.57
CA ILE A 570 -23.50 -26.45 12.44
C ILE A 570 -23.62 -25.73 11.08
N ILE A 571 -22.67 -24.87 10.75
CA ILE A 571 -22.60 -24.17 9.46
C ILE A 571 -22.56 -25.17 8.31
N ALA A 572 -21.73 -26.20 8.40
CA ALA A 572 -21.62 -27.24 7.38
C ALA A 572 -22.97 -27.90 7.11
N ASN A 573 -23.71 -28.29 8.16
CA ASN A 573 -25.02 -28.93 8.00
C ASN A 573 -26.07 -28.02 7.37
N PHE A 574 -26.02 -26.71 7.66
CA PHE A 574 -26.82 -25.73 6.95
C PHE A 574 -26.48 -25.68 5.45
N LEU A 575 -25.19 -25.60 5.11
CA LEU A 575 -24.72 -25.54 3.72
C LEU A 575 -25.05 -26.82 2.95
N VAL A 576 -24.89 -28.01 3.57
CA VAL A 576 -25.28 -29.30 2.98
C VAL A 576 -26.72 -29.25 2.51
N ALA A 577 -27.64 -28.88 3.40
CA ALA A 577 -29.05 -28.85 3.07
C ALA A 577 -29.40 -27.77 2.04
N TYR A 578 -28.75 -26.61 2.10
CA TYR A 578 -28.96 -25.55 1.12
C TYR A 578 -28.53 -25.99 -0.30
N PHE A 579 -27.32 -26.53 -0.45
CA PHE A 579 -26.82 -27.03 -1.73
C PHE A 579 -27.53 -28.31 -2.19
N GLU A 580 -28.04 -29.13 -1.27
CA GLU A 580 -28.87 -30.27 -1.63
C GLU A 580 -30.23 -29.83 -2.19
N GLY A 581 -30.83 -28.74 -1.71
CA GLY A 581 -32.05 -28.18 -2.25
C GLY A 581 -31.82 -27.40 -3.54
N ASP A 582 -31.19 -26.24 -3.44
CA ASP A 582 -31.06 -25.26 -4.53
C ASP A 582 -29.83 -25.49 -5.42
N GLY A 583 -28.97 -26.44 -5.05
CA GLY A 583 -27.68 -26.68 -5.69
C GLY A 583 -27.54 -28.00 -6.44
N GLY A 584 -26.47 -28.09 -7.21
CA GLY A 584 -26.12 -29.29 -7.97
C GLY A 584 -24.71 -29.23 -8.55
N VAL A 585 -24.32 -30.33 -9.18
CA VAL A 585 -23.04 -30.45 -9.88
C VAL A 585 -23.28 -30.25 -11.37
N GLU A 586 -22.68 -29.19 -11.92
CA GLU A 586 -22.55 -28.95 -13.36
C GLU A 586 -21.12 -29.35 -13.78
N SER A 587 -20.87 -29.64 -15.07
CA SER A 587 -19.69 -30.40 -15.59
C SER A 587 -18.34 -30.27 -14.87
N HIS A 588 -17.97 -29.08 -14.35
CA HIS A 588 -16.71 -28.84 -13.62
C HIS A 588 -16.88 -27.94 -12.39
N GLN A 589 -18.09 -27.78 -11.87
CA GLN A 589 -18.39 -26.86 -10.77
C GLN A 589 -19.64 -27.24 -9.99
N ILE A 590 -19.69 -26.90 -8.71
CA ILE A 590 -20.91 -26.94 -7.91
C ILE A 590 -21.61 -25.60 -8.04
N THR A 591 -22.92 -25.59 -8.24
CA THR A 591 -23.67 -24.35 -8.40
C THR A 591 -24.95 -24.35 -7.58
N ALA A 592 -25.38 -23.17 -7.12
CA ALA A 592 -26.70 -22.94 -6.55
C ALA A 592 -27.24 -21.59 -7.02
N VAL A 593 -28.57 -21.43 -7.10
CA VAL A 593 -29.20 -20.23 -7.66
C VAL A 593 -30.31 -19.71 -6.77
N SER A 594 -30.27 -18.42 -6.43
CA SER A 594 -31.30 -17.75 -5.64
C SER A 594 -31.73 -16.43 -6.26
N LYS A 595 -32.95 -15.99 -5.94
CA LYS A 595 -33.42 -14.63 -6.28
C LYS A 595 -32.81 -13.59 -5.32
N SER A 596 -32.47 -13.99 -4.11
CA SER A 596 -31.87 -13.11 -3.10
C SER A 596 -30.37 -12.97 -3.34
N LYS A 597 -29.91 -11.76 -3.69
CA LYS A 597 -28.48 -11.43 -3.78
C LYS A 597 -27.81 -11.57 -2.42
N ARG A 598 -28.51 -11.10 -1.38
CA ARG A 598 -28.02 -11.09 0.00
C ARG A 598 -27.75 -12.50 0.51
N LEU A 599 -28.68 -13.44 0.28
CA LEU A 599 -28.48 -14.84 0.64
C LEU A 599 -27.24 -15.44 -0.02
N ILE A 600 -27.06 -15.21 -1.33
CA ILE A 600 -25.90 -15.72 -2.06
C ILE A 600 -24.59 -15.11 -1.53
N SER A 601 -24.60 -13.81 -1.20
CA SER A 601 -23.46 -13.14 -0.57
C SER A 601 -23.15 -13.72 0.81
N GLU A 602 -24.16 -13.92 1.66
CA GLU A 602 -24.02 -14.48 3.01
C GLU A 602 -23.54 -15.94 2.97
N ILE A 603 -24.01 -16.74 2.01
CA ILE A 603 -23.49 -18.10 1.78
C ILE A 603 -22.03 -18.06 1.33
N ALA A 604 -21.64 -17.09 0.51
CA ALA A 604 -20.24 -16.92 0.13
C ALA A 604 -19.36 -16.63 1.36
N TYR A 605 -19.83 -15.80 2.32
CA TYR A 605 -19.15 -15.61 3.60
C TYR A 605 -19.09 -16.91 4.43
N LEU A 606 -20.17 -17.69 4.53
CA LEU A 606 -20.16 -18.97 5.26
C LEU A 606 -19.20 -20.00 4.64
N LEU A 607 -19.02 -19.98 3.32
CA LEU A 607 -18.06 -20.86 2.64
C LEU A 607 -16.60 -20.50 2.98
N LEU A 608 -16.31 -19.24 3.28
CA LEU A 608 -14.97 -18.81 3.72
C LEU A 608 -14.56 -19.42 5.07
N TYR A 609 -15.49 -19.82 5.94
CA TYR A 609 -15.17 -20.57 7.18
C TYR A 609 -14.55 -21.95 6.92
N PHE A 610 -14.66 -22.45 5.68
CA PHE A 610 -14.07 -23.72 5.23
C PHE A 610 -12.93 -23.51 4.22
N GLY A 611 -12.48 -22.26 4.04
CA GLY A 611 -11.50 -21.91 3.02
C GLY A 611 -11.98 -22.17 1.59
N ILE A 612 -13.30 -22.15 1.36
CA ILE A 612 -13.92 -22.39 0.04
C ILE A 612 -14.25 -21.07 -0.62
N ILE A 613 -13.57 -20.77 -1.72
CA ILE A 613 -13.80 -19.54 -2.49
C ILE A 613 -14.85 -19.80 -3.57
N ALA A 614 -15.97 -19.08 -3.47
CA ALA A 614 -17.08 -19.19 -4.41
C ALA A 614 -17.25 -17.95 -5.28
N ARG A 615 -17.58 -18.15 -6.56
CA ARG A 615 -17.88 -17.09 -7.53
C ARG A 615 -19.37 -16.75 -7.52
N ILE A 616 -19.70 -15.46 -7.50
CA ILE A 616 -21.06 -14.93 -7.63
C ILE A 616 -21.24 -14.38 -9.04
N SER A 617 -22.35 -14.74 -9.69
CA SER A 617 -22.67 -14.26 -11.05
C SER A 617 -24.18 -14.10 -11.23
N LYS A 618 -24.59 -13.33 -12.25
CA LYS A 618 -25.99 -13.21 -12.64
C LYS A 618 -26.34 -14.28 -13.67
N THR A 619 -27.48 -14.94 -13.51
CA THR A 619 -28.02 -15.90 -14.49
C THR A 619 -29.47 -15.57 -14.84
N ARG A 620 -29.90 -15.84 -16.07
CA ARG A 620 -31.29 -15.64 -16.51
C ARG A 620 -32.00 -16.98 -16.60
N LYS A 621 -32.96 -17.22 -15.69
CA LYS A 621 -33.78 -18.43 -15.66
C LYS A 621 -35.27 -18.08 -15.81
N LYS A 622 -36.06 -19.01 -16.36
CA LYS A 622 -37.52 -18.97 -16.23
C LYS A 622 -37.87 -19.46 -14.83
N ALA A 623 -38.86 -18.84 -14.18
CA ALA A 623 -39.28 -19.30 -12.86
C ALA A 623 -39.94 -20.68 -12.99
N THR A 624 -39.49 -21.63 -12.19
CA THR A 624 -39.87 -23.06 -12.23
C THR A 624 -41.38 -23.28 -12.01
N ASN A 625 -42.06 -22.32 -11.37
CA ASN A 625 -43.46 -22.44 -10.92
C ASN A 625 -44.42 -21.43 -11.60
N SER A 626 -44.14 -20.95 -12.83
CA SER A 626 -44.99 -19.94 -13.45
C SER A 626 -45.14 -20.11 -14.97
N ASN A 627 -46.37 -19.97 -15.49
CA ASN A 627 -46.70 -19.98 -16.94
C ASN A 627 -46.16 -18.77 -17.72
N TRP A 628 -45.24 -17.99 -17.15
CA TRP A 628 -44.76 -16.72 -17.72
C TRP A 628 -43.61 -16.98 -18.70
N LYS A 629 -43.74 -16.49 -19.95
CA LYS A 629 -42.72 -16.69 -21.02
C LYS A 629 -41.39 -15.92 -20.79
N ARG A 630 -41.31 -14.98 -19.84
CA ARG A 630 -40.17 -14.04 -19.68
C ARG A 630 -39.12 -14.56 -18.69
N LYS A 631 -37.85 -14.65 -19.13
CA LYS A 631 -36.69 -14.97 -18.27
C LYS A 631 -36.46 -13.83 -17.26
N ARG A 632 -36.18 -14.15 -15.99
CA ARG A 632 -35.83 -13.18 -14.93
C ARG A 632 -34.38 -13.38 -14.49
N THR A 633 -33.77 -12.33 -13.95
CA THR A 633 -32.40 -12.37 -13.42
C THR A 633 -32.38 -12.97 -12.01
N TYR A 634 -31.51 -13.94 -11.81
CA TYR A 634 -31.20 -14.58 -10.53
C TYR A 634 -29.70 -14.48 -10.26
N TRP A 635 -29.30 -14.74 -9.02
CA TRP A 635 -27.92 -14.78 -8.57
C TRP A 635 -27.49 -16.24 -8.44
N LYS A 636 -26.37 -16.57 -9.06
CA LYS A 636 -25.76 -17.91 -9.07
C LYS A 636 -24.47 -17.86 -8.28
N ILE A 637 -24.32 -18.77 -7.33
CA ILE A 637 -23.04 -19.08 -6.70
C ILE A 637 -22.44 -20.31 -7.38
N SER A 638 -21.15 -20.27 -7.68
CA SER A 638 -20.38 -21.33 -8.34
C SER A 638 -19.11 -21.63 -7.53
N ILE A 639 -18.88 -22.89 -7.19
CA ILE A 639 -17.66 -23.37 -6.56
C ILE A 639 -16.92 -24.20 -7.61
N SER A 640 -15.68 -23.80 -7.91
CA SER A 640 -14.87 -24.38 -8.99
C SER A 640 -13.40 -24.38 -8.60
N GLY A 641 -12.59 -25.18 -9.31
CA GLY A 641 -11.20 -25.46 -8.95
C GLY A 641 -11.13 -26.66 -8.02
N GLN A 642 -10.12 -27.51 -8.22
CA GLN A 642 -10.06 -28.82 -7.53
C GLN A 642 -9.96 -28.66 -6.01
N ASP A 643 -9.12 -27.76 -5.52
CA ASP A 643 -8.99 -27.49 -4.08
C ASP A 643 -10.33 -27.10 -3.42
N ASN A 644 -11.09 -26.18 -4.03
CA ASN A 644 -12.41 -25.79 -3.52
C ASN A 644 -13.43 -26.93 -3.57
N LEU A 645 -13.39 -27.77 -4.62
CA LEU A 645 -14.28 -28.93 -4.77
C LEU A 645 -13.95 -30.03 -3.76
N GLU A 646 -12.67 -30.27 -3.48
CA GLU A 646 -12.19 -31.21 -2.47
C GLU A 646 -12.56 -30.73 -1.06
N LYS A 647 -12.33 -29.46 -0.75
CA LYS A 647 -12.78 -28.83 0.51
C LYS A 647 -14.29 -28.94 0.67
N PHE A 648 -15.07 -28.72 -0.39
CA PHE A 648 -16.52 -28.92 -0.36
C PHE A 648 -16.88 -30.39 -0.10
N ALA A 649 -16.28 -31.34 -0.82
CA ALA A 649 -16.55 -32.77 -0.66
C ALA A 649 -16.18 -33.29 0.73
N LYS A 650 -15.10 -32.76 1.32
CA LYS A 650 -14.61 -33.12 2.65
C LYS A 650 -15.51 -32.58 3.76
N ASN A 651 -15.89 -31.30 3.69
CA ASN A 651 -16.51 -30.60 4.82
C ASN A 651 -18.04 -30.45 4.72
N ILE A 652 -18.58 -30.39 3.51
CA ILE A 652 -20.00 -30.14 3.24
C ILE A 652 -20.58 -31.39 2.57
N ASN A 653 -20.22 -31.63 1.31
CA ASN A 653 -20.72 -32.73 0.48
C ASN A 653 -22.23 -32.66 0.21
N PHE A 654 -22.73 -33.56 -0.63
CA PHE A 654 -24.14 -33.77 -0.91
C PHE A 654 -24.69 -34.94 -0.09
N ILE A 655 -26.00 -35.10 -0.13
CA ILE A 655 -26.74 -36.20 0.52
C ILE A 655 -27.08 -37.24 -0.52
N SER A 656 -27.72 -36.80 -1.61
CA SER A 656 -28.20 -37.70 -2.67
C SER A 656 -27.04 -38.42 -3.35
N THR A 657 -27.20 -39.73 -3.52
CA THR A 657 -26.19 -40.60 -4.13
C THR A 657 -25.78 -40.08 -5.52
N ARG A 658 -26.77 -39.67 -6.33
CA ARG A 658 -26.56 -39.09 -7.67
C ARG A 658 -25.64 -37.85 -7.66
N LYS A 659 -25.81 -36.93 -6.72
CA LYS A 659 -24.99 -35.71 -6.64
C LYS A 659 -23.59 -36.02 -6.09
N LYS A 660 -23.47 -36.93 -5.12
CA LYS A 660 -22.17 -37.41 -4.61
C LYS A 660 -21.32 -38.03 -5.72
N GLU A 661 -21.89 -38.94 -6.52
CA GLU A 661 -21.18 -39.55 -7.65
C GLU A 661 -20.79 -38.51 -8.70
N SER A 662 -21.67 -37.54 -8.97
CA SER A 662 -21.38 -36.46 -9.91
C SER A 662 -20.21 -35.59 -9.42
N LEU A 663 -20.15 -35.29 -8.11
CA LEU A 663 -19.04 -34.57 -7.49
C LEU A 663 -17.74 -35.39 -7.55
N ALA A 664 -17.80 -36.67 -7.20
CA ALA A 664 -16.65 -37.57 -7.23
C ALA A 664 -16.05 -37.69 -8.65
N LYS A 665 -16.88 -37.77 -9.70
CA LYS A 665 -16.44 -37.76 -11.10
C LYS A 665 -15.79 -36.43 -11.55
N THR A 666 -16.00 -35.35 -10.79
CA THR A 666 -15.49 -34.01 -11.09
C THR A 666 -14.16 -33.73 -10.38
N ILE A 667 -13.91 -34.40 -9.25
CA ILE A 667 -12.67 -34.33 -8.46
C ILE A 667 -11.59 -35.24 -9.08
N GLY A 668 -10.31 -34.86 -8.97
CA GLY A 668 -9.18 -35.66 -9.47
C GLY A 668 -8.79 -35.40 -10.94
N LYS A 669 -9.31 -34.32 -11.55
CA LYS A 669 -8.90 -33.84 -12.87
C LYS A 669 -7.77 -32.81 -12.76
N ASN A 670 -6.95 -32.64 -13.79
CA ASN A 670 -5.87 -31.62 -13.81
C ASN A 670 -6.41 -30.23 -13.42
N GLY A 671 -5.91 -29.71 -12.30
CA GLY A 671 -6.54 -28.61 -11.57
C GLY A 671 -6.20 -27.23 -12.11
N ASN A 672 -7.09 -26.65 -12.91
CA ASN A 672 -7.02 -25.24 -13.29
C ASN A 672 -7.94 -24.41 -12.38
N THR A 673 -7.39 -23.38 -11.74
CA THR A 673 -8.17 -22.48 -10.88
C THR A 673 -8.61 -21.26 -11.67
N ASN A 674 -9.86 -20.83 -11.50
CA ASN A 674 -10.42 -19.65 -12.18
C ASN A 674 -10.75 -18.49 -11.24
N VAL A 675 -10.52 -18.67 -9.93
CA VAL A 675 -11.02 -17.76 -8.88
C VAL A 675 -9.91 -17.36 -7.89
N ASP A 676 -9.20 -18.32 -7.30
CA ASP A 676 -8.02 -18.09 -6.46
C ASP A 676 -6.75 -18.19 -7.31
N LEU A 677 -6.32 -17.05 -7.82
CA LEU A 677 -5.18 -16.92 -8.73
C LEU A 677 -4.08 -16.13 -8.03
N ILE A 678 -2.83 -16.56 -8.18
CA ILE A 678 -1.69 -15.71 -7.86
C ILE A 678 -1.39 -14.84 -9.08
N PRO A 679 -1.56 -13.51 -9.00
CA PRO A 679 -1.35 -12.65 -10.15
C PRO A 679 0.11 -12.71 -10.62
N ASN A 680 0.32 -12.68 -11.94
CA ASN A 680 1.63 -12.70 -12.60
C ASN A 680 2.56 -13.87 -12.23
N ALA A 681 2.03 -14.97 -11.66
CA ALA A 681 2.84 -16.15 -11.36
C ALA A 681 3.56 -16.68 -12.62
N ASP A 682 2.92 -16.62 -13.79
CA ASP A 682 3.51 -16.96 -15.08
C ASP A 682 4.75 -16.13 -15.42
N MET A 683 4.74 -14.83 -15.11
CA MET A 683 5.90 -13.95 -15.31
C MET A 683 7.03 -14.26 -14.32
N ILE A 684 6.72 -14.47 -13.04
CA ILE A 684 7.74 -14.77 -12.03
C ILE A 684 8.42 -16.11 -12.34
N PHE A 685 7.65 -17.13 -12.71
CA PHE A 685 8.21 -18.41 -13.14
C PHE A 685 8.99 -18.31 -14.45
N LYS A 686 8.61 -17.40 -15.36
CA LYS A 686 9.41 -17.09 -16.55
C LYS A 686 10.75 -16.47 -16.17
N GLU A 687 10.79 -15.51 -15.25
CA GLU A 687 12.02 -14.90 -14.75
C GLU A 687 12.93 -15.92 -14.06
N ILE A 688 12.37 -16.77 -13.20
CA ILE A 688 13.09 -17.88 -12.57
C ILE A 688 13.70 -18.81 -13.63
N TYR A 689 12.93 -19.11 -14.68
CA TYR A 689 13.43 -19.93 -15.79
C TYR A 689 14.48 -19.18 -16.65
N ASP A 690 14.36 -17.88 -16.87
CA ASP A 690 15.38 -17.14 -17.62
C ASP A 690 16.70 -17.04 -16.82
N LEU A 691 16.61 -17.03 -15.48
CA LEU A 691 17.75 -17.05 -14.56
C LEU A 691 18.36 -18.46 -14.36
N PHE A 692 17.52 -19.50 -14.32
CA PHE A 692 17.88 -20.86 -13.87
C PHE A 692 17.27 -21.99 -14.75
N GLY A 693 17.02 -21.73 -16.03
CA GLY A 693 16.11 -22.51 -16.87
C GLY A 693 16.57 -23.92 -17.21
N TYR A 694 17.85 -24.10 -17.53
CA TYR A 694 18.39 -25.41 -17.92
C TYR A 694 18.31 -26.43 -16.79
N GLN A 695 18.55 -25.99 -15.56
CA GLN A 695 18.34 -26.79 -14.37
C GLN A 695 16.85 -27.09 -14.11
N LEU A 696 15.91 -26.46 -14.81
CA LEU A 696 14.45 -26.57 -14.62
C LEU A 696 13.72 -27.31 -15.76
N HIS A 697 14.40 -27.68 -16.86
CA HIS A 697 13.82 -28.27 -18.08
C HIS A 697 12.93 -29.51 -17.87
N ASN A 698 13.18 -30.30 -16.82
CA ASN A 698 12.42 -31.51 -16.52
C ASN A 698 11.11 -31.27 -15.73
N ILE A 699 10.70 -30.03 -15.48
CA ILE A 699 9.46 -29.72 -14.73
C ILE A 699 8.32 -29.44 -15.73
N GLN A 700 7.45 -30.42 -15.95
CA GLN A 700 6.35 -30.33 -16.93
C GLN A 700 5.37 -29.17 -16.65
N ASP A 701 5.12 -28.86 -15.37
CA ASP A 701 4.16 -27.83 -14.96
C ASP A 701 4.60 -26.40 -15.34
N ILE A 702 5.91 -26.10 -15.30
CA ILE A 702 6.47 -24.78 -15.65
C ILE A 702 6.25 -24.48 -17.14
N SER A 703 6.42 -25.49 -18.00
CA SER A 703 6.23 -25.34 -19.45
C SER A 703 4.78 -25.00 -19.83
N ASN A 704 3.81 -25.60 -19.14
CA ASN A 704 2.37 -25.33 -19.36
C ASN A 704 1.95 -23.95 -18.83
N LEU A 705 2.53 -23.52 -17.71
CA LEU A 705 2.34 -22.18 -17.14
C LEU A 705 2.85 -21.08 -18.09
N LYS A 706 4.05 -21.26 -18.66
CA LYS A 706 4.66 -20.34 -19.64
C LYS A 706 3.78 -20.11 -20.87
N ARG A 707 3.06 -21.14 -21.31
CA ARG A 707 2.13 -21.10 -22.45
C ARG A 707 0.73 -20.58 -22.08
N LYS A 708 0.52 -20.16 -20.82
CA LYS A 708 -0.77 -19.68 -20.27
C LYS A 708 -1.93 -20.68 -20.43
N HIS A 709 -1.61 -21.97 -20.54
CA HIS A 709 -2.62 -23.04 -20.62
C HIS A 709 -3.12 -23.49 -19.25
N TYR A 710 -2.50 -22.99 -18.18
CA TYR A 710 -2.65 -23.50 -16.83
C TYR A 710 -2.51 -22.39 -15.78
N ASN A 711 -3.45 -22.29 -14.83
CA ASN A 711 -3.32 -21.45 -13.64
C ASN A 711 -3.32 -22.32 -12.37
N PRO A 712 -2.16 -22.48 -11.70
CA PRO A 712 -2.03 -23.32 -10.52
C PRO A 712 -2.74 -22.73 -9.31
N SER A 713 -3.19 -23.62 -8.41
CA SER A 713 -3.59 -23.22 -7.06
C SER A 713 -2.36 -22.84 -6.22
N PRO A 714 -2.54 -22.11 -5.10
CA PRO A 714 -1.45 -21.83 -4.16
C PRO A 714 -0.70 -23.09 -3.69
N ASN A 715 -1.43 -24.19 -3.41
CA ASN A 715 -0.81 -25.47 -3.06
C ASN A 715 0.10 -26.00 -4.17
N LYS A 716 -0.35 -25.91 -5.43
CA LYS A 716 0.45 -26.36 -6.57
C LYS A 716 1.68 -25.47 -6.79
N ILE A 717 1.56 -24.16 -6.53
CA ILE A 717 2.70 -23.24 -6.56
C ILE A 717 3.71 -23.62 -5.47
N ASN A 718 3.27 -23.94 -4.26
CA ASN A 718 4.15 -24.42 -3.18
C ASN A 718 4.87 -25.73 -3.55
N GLU A 719 4.19 -26.69 -4.19
CA GLU A 719 4.84 -27.90 -4.73
C GLU A 719 5.94 -27.54 -5.73
N MET A 720 5.67 -26.63 -6.67
CA MET A 720 6.63 -26.19 -7.66
C MET A 720 7.83 -25.47 -7.02
N ILE A 721 7.59 -24.61 -6.02
CA ILE A 721 8.63 -23.95 -5.24
C ILE A 721 9.54 -24.97 -4.57
N ALA A 722 8.96 -25.97 -3.87
CA ALA A 722 9.74 -27.01 -3.19
C ALA A 722 10.63 -27.80 -4.16
N ILE A 723 10.15 -28.08 -5.38
CA ILE A 723 10.96 -28.74 -6.42
C ILE A 723 12.16 -27.87 -6.84
N ILE A 724 11.97 -26.55 -6.96
CA ILE A 724 13.04 -25.61 -7.34
C ILE A 724 14.05 -25.47 -6.20
N GLU A 725 13.59 -25.35 -4.96
CA GLU A 725 14.47 -25.24 -3.78
C GLU A 725 15.35 -26.48 -3.60
N ASN A 726 14.77 -27.68 -3.74
CA ASN A 726 15.55 -28.92 -3.72
C ASN A 726 16.63 -28.96 -4.83
N ARG A 727 16.38 -28.34 -5.99
CA ARG A 727 17.37 -28.23 -7.07
C ARG A 727 18.46 -27.21 -6.74
N ILE A 728 18.12 -26.08 -6.15
CA ILE A 728 19.08 -25.08 -5.66
C ILE A 728 19.99 -25.71 -4.59
N GLU A 729 19.42 -26.44 -3.64
CA GLU A 729 20.17 -27.11 -2.59
C GLU A 729 21.11 -28.18 -3.16
N ARG A 730 20.64 -28.99 -4.11
CA ARG A 730 21.50 -29.94 -4.84
C ARG A 730 22.66 -29.23 -5.55
N PHE A 731 22.42 -28.08 -6.17
CA PHE A 731 23.46 -27.29 -6.84
C PHE A 731 24.48 -26.71 -5.84
N LYS A 732 24.03 -26.17 -4.70
CA LYS A 732 24.88 -25.71 -3.60
C LYS A 732 25.78 -26.83 -3.06
N ASN A 733 25.24 -28.05 -2.94
CA ASN A 733 26.02 -29.22 -2.50
C ASN A 733 27.10 -29.62 -3.53
N LEU A 734 26.80 -29.56 -4.84
CA LEU A 734 27.78 -29.86 -5.90
C LEU A 734 28.90 -28.82 -6.00
N ALA A 735 28.64 -27.56 -5.62
CA ALA A 735 29.63 -26.50 -5.64
C ALA A 735 30.87 -26.81 -4.79
N ALA A 736 30.71 -27.42 -3.61
CA ALA A 736 31.83 -27.83 -2.78
C ALA A 736 32.76 -28.83 -3.50
N THR A 737 32.16 -29.75 -4.26
CA THR A 737 32.87 -30.71 -5.10
C THR A 737 33.61 -30.02 -6.24
N TYR A 738 32.99 -29.06 -6.93
CA TYR A 738 33.64 -28.31 -8.01
C TYR A 738 34.75 -27.37 -7.52
N LYS A 739 34.62 -26.81 -6.31
CA LYS A 739 35.69 -26.04 -5.66
C LYS A 739 36.92 -26.92 -5.40
N THR A 740 36.70 -28.10 -4.83
CA THR A 740 37.78 -29.06 -4.58
C THR A 740 38.46 -29.49 -5.90
N LEU A 741 37.67 -29.56 -6.98
CA LEU A 741 38.15 -29.90 -8.31
C LEU A 741 38.97 -28.77 -8.97
N SER A 742 38.65 -27.50 -8.71
CA SER A 742 39.43 -26.37 -9.24
C SER A 742 40.75 -26.13 -8.51
N GLU A 743 40.86 -26.62 -7.26
CA GLU A 743 42.07 -26.62 -6.43
C GLU A 743 43.08 -27.73 -6.80
N LEU A 744 42.89 -28.40 -7.94
CA LEU A 744 43.86 -29.36 -8.48
C LEU A 744 45.26 -28.72 -8.56
N PRO A 745 46.32 -29.38 -8.05
CA PRO A 745 47.64 -28.77 -7.93
C PRO A 745 48.22 -28.28 -9.26
N SER A 746 48.87 -27.11 -9.24
CA SER A 746 49.63 -26.65 -10.41
C SER A 746 50.79 -27.61 -10.68
N LEU A 747 50.75 -28.23 -11.87
CA LEU A 747 51.73 -29.23 -12.25
C LEU A 747 53.15 -28.66 -12.32
N ALA A 748 53.29 -27.40 -12.71
CA ALA A 748 54.58 -26.69 -12.72
C ALA A 748 55.18 -26.56 -11.32
N ILE A 749 54.35 -26.21 -10.32
CA ILE A 749 54.77 -26.07 -8.92
C ILE A 749 55.15 -27.43 -8.34
N ILE A 750 54.32 -28.46 -8.55
CA ILE A 750 54.57 -29.81 -8.06
C ILE A 750 55.84 -30.41 -8.68
N ILE A 751 56.06 -30.19 -9.98
CA ILE A 751 57.28 -30.63 -10.67
C ILE A 751 58.52 -29.92 -10.09
N ASP A 752 58.44 -28.63 -9.79
CA ASP A 752 59.57 -27.88 -9.23
C ASP A 752 59.91 -28.33 -7.79
N ILE A 753 58.91 -28.55 -6.94
CA ILE A 753 59.09 -29.13 -5.60
C ILE A 753 59.77 -30.51 -5.71
N GLY A 754 59.25 -31.39 -6.57
CA GLY A 754 59.83 -32.71 -6.82
C GLY A 754 61.20 -32.68 -7.48
N LYS A 755 61.54 -31.60 -8.20
CA LYS A 755 62.86 -31.38 -8.80
C LYS A 755 63.89 -31.01 -7.74
N ASN A 756 63.53 -30.13 -6.83
CA ASN A 756 64.45 -29.48 -5.89
C ASN A 756 64.64 -30.27 -4.59
N ASP A 757 63.68 -31.11 -4.19
CA ASP A 757 63.84 -32.04 -3.07
C ASP A 757 64.51 -33.35 -3.51
N LYS A 758 65.71 -33.66 -2.98
CA LYS A 758 66.49 -34.85 -3.34
C LYS A 758 65.77 -36.18 -3.05
N LYS A 759 64.96 -36.24 -1.99
CA LYS A 759 64.23 -37.44 -1.56
C LYS A 759 63.05 -37.69 -2.49
N LEU A 760 62.26 -36.65 -2.76
CA LEU A 760 61.13 -36.73 -3.70
C LEU A 760 61.60 -36.96 -5.13
N ASN A 761 62.72 -36.36 -5.56
CA ASN A 761 63.27 -36.58 -6.90
C ASN A 761 63.62 -38.06 -7.15
N ARG A 762 64.18 -38.73 -6.13
CA ARG A 762 64.51 -40.16 -6.19
C ARG A 762 63.26 -41.03 -6.19
N ALA A 763 62.26 -40.70 -5.37
CA ALA A 763 60.97 -41.39 -5.37
C ALA A 763 60.25 -41.27 -6.71
N LEU A 764 60.21 -40.07 -7.29
CA LEU A 764 59.63 -39.83 -8.63
C LEU A 764 60.36 -40.59 -9.73
N TRP A 765 61.70 -40.71 -9.65
CA TRP A 765 62.47 -41.55 -10.58
C TRP A 765 62.11 -43.03 -10.46
N GLN A 766 61.91 -43.54 -9.23
CA GLN A 766 61.51 -44.93 -9.00
C GLN A 766 60.09 -45.20 -9.54
N THR A 767 59.16 -44.26 -9.38
CA THR A 767 57.76 -44.43 -9.80
C THR A 767 57.55 -44.24 -11.31
N LEU A 768 58.30 -43.34 -11.96
CA LEU A 768 58.04 -42.89 -13.35
C LEU A 768 59.21 -43.12 -14.32
N GLY A 769 60.39 -43.49 -13.84
CA GLY A 769 61.57 -43.81 -14.66
C GLY A 769 61.93 -42.73 -15.69
N GLN A 770 62.13 -43.14 -16.94
CA GLN A 770 62.51 -42.23 -18.03
C GLN A 770 61.47 -41.13 -18.29
N SER A 771 60.20 -41.34 -17.97
CA SER A 771 59.16 -40.32 -18.12
C SER A 771 59.41 -39.13 -17.18
N TRP A 772 59.90 -39.36 -15.95
CA TRP A 772 60.30 -38.26 -15.05
C TRP A 772 61.50 -37.48 -15.58
N ARG A 773 62.46 -38.16 -16.24
CA ARG A 773 63.61 -37.49 -16.90
C ARG A 773 63.16 -36.46 -17.92
N VAL A 774 62.20 -36.86 -18.76
CA VAL A 774 61.72 -36.07 -19.89
C VAL A 774 60.92 -34.86 -19.37
N VAL A 775 60.05 -35.08 -18.38
CA VAL A 775 59.29 -34.00 -17.73
C VAL A 775 60.23 -33.00 -17.04
N LYS A 776 61.21 -33.48 -16.26
CA LYS A 776 62.16 -32.66 -15.49
C LYS A 776 63.12 -31.83 -16.34
N ASN A 777 63.63 -32.39 -17.45
CA ASN A 777 64.74 -31.78 -18.22
C ASN A 777 64.33 -31.21 -19.58
N ARG A 778 63.25 -31.71 -20.21
CA ARG A 778 62.80 -31.27 -21.54
C ARG A 778 61.52 -30.45 -21.49
N GLY A 779 60.93 -30.25 -20.31
CA GLY A 779 59.71 -29.45 -20.13
C GLY A 779 58.47 -30.02 -20.82
N VAL A 780 58.46 -31.32 -21.16
CA VAL A 780 57.32 -31.96 -21.83
C VAL A 780 56.20 -32.19 -20.81
N LYS A 781 55.00 -31.70 -21.12
CA LYS A 781 53.80 -31.81 -20.26
C LYS A 781 53.33 -33.28 -20.20
N PRO A 782 53.26 -33.91 -19.02
CA PRO A 782 52.82 -35.30 -18.91
C PRO A 782 51.31 -35.45 -19.08
N GLY A 783 50.88 -36.61 -19.60
CA GLY A 783 49.48 -37.03 -19.58
C GLY A 783 48.97 -37.28 -18.15
N MET A 784 47.65 -37.30 -17.99
CA MET A 784 46.91 -37.33 -16.72
C MET A 784 47.36 -38.43 -15.77
N VAL A 785 47.56 -39.67 -16.26
CA VAL A 785 48.00 -40.79 -15.41
C VAL A 785 49.38 -40.54 -14.81
N ASN A 786 50.31 -39.97 -15.58
CA ASN A 786 51.66 -39.68 -15.09
C ASN A 786 51.68 -38.41 -14.22
N ALA A 787 50.87 -37.40 -14.55
CA ALA A 787 50.72 -36.19 -13.74
C ALA A 787 50.17 -36.52 -12.33
N LEU A 788 49.16 -37.38 -12.24
CA LEU A 788 48.57 -37.79 -10.95
C LEU A 788 49.54 -38.61 -10.10
N LYS A 789 50.37 -39.48 -10.71
CA LYS A 789 51.46 -40.17 -10.00
C LYS A 789 52.53 -39.22 -9.47
N ILE A 790 52.85 -38.16 -10.22
CA ILE A 790 53.77 -37.11 -9.73
C ILE A 790 53.15 -36.42 -8.51
N ILE A 791 51.86 -36.07 -8.58
CA ILE A 791 51.12 -35.42 -7.49
C ILE A 791 51.05 -36.32 -6.26
N GLU A 792 50.77 -37.62 -6.43
CA GLU A 792 50.73 -38.61 -5.34
C GLU A 792 52.07 -38.68 -4.60
N VAL A 793 53.19 -38.78 -5.33
CA VAL A 793 54.51 -38.88 -4.73
C VAL A 793 54.93 -37.60 -4.01
N VAL A 794 54.57 -36.43 -4.55
CA VAL A 794 54.99 -35.12 -3.99
C VAL A 794 54.08 -34.62 -2.87
N SER A 795 52.76 -34.84 -3.00
CA SER A 795 51.75 -34.28 -2.09
C SER A 795 51.07 -35.32 -1.20
N GLY A 796 51.27 -36.61 -1.46
CA GLY A 796 50.58 -37.70 -0.76
C GLY A 796 49.10 -37.86 -1.12
N LYS A 797 48.56 -37.04 -2.03
CA LYS A 797 47.15 -37.08 -2.44
C LYS A 797 46.96 -37.97 -3.67
N THR A 798 46.06 -38.94 -3.56
CA THR A 798 45.65 -39.80 -4.67
C THR A 798 44.37 -39.29 -5.31
N TYR A 799 44.31 -39.33 -6.63
CA TYR A 799 43.11 -38.97 -7.39
C TYR A 799 42.83 -40.04 -8.43
N ASP A 800 41.57 -40.42 -8.58
CA ASP A 800 41.12 -41.32 -9.64
C ASP A 800 40.91 -40.53 -10.94
N PRO A 801 41.64 -40.85 -12.03
CA PRO A 801 41.47 -40.18 -13.32
C PRO A 801 40.05 -40.28 -13.89
N LEU A 802 39.36 -41.39 -13.66
CA LEU A 802 38.01 -41.62 -14.18
C LEU A 802 37.00 -40.71 -13.47
N TYR A 803 37.05 -40.72 -12.14
CA TYR A 803 36.22 -39.88 -11.30
C TYR A 803 36.39 -38.37 -11.59
N LEU A 804 37.62 -37.89 -11.80
CA LEU A 804 37.87 -36.48 -12.15
C LEU A 804 37.22 -36.09 -13.50
N LYS A 805 37.27 -36.98 -14.50
CA LYS A 805 36.64 -36.73 -15.81
C LYS A 805 35.11 -36.72 -15.71
N GLU A 806 34.54 -37.64 -14.94
CA GLU A 806 33.10 -37.70 -14.68
C GLU A 806 32.61 -36.43 -13.98
N LEU A 807 33.37 -35.92 -13.00
CA LEU A 807 33.06 -34.67 -12.31
C LEU A 807 33.10 -33.45 -13.22
N VAL A 808 34.13 -33.33 -14.08
CA VAL A 808 34.20 -32.24 -15.07
C VAL A 808 33.03 -32.35 -16.05
N HIS A 809 32.76 -33.54 -16.58
CA HIS A 809 31.64 -33.76 -17.50
C HIS A 809 30.29 -33.40 -16.85
N SER A 810 30.07 -33.82 -15.61
CA SER A 810 28.90 -33.45 -14.82
C SER A 810 28.81 -31.94 -14.61
N GLY A 811 29.91 -31.26 -14.34
CA GLY A 811 29.95 -29.79 -14.17
C GLY A 811 29.55 -29.03 -15.42
N PHE A 812 30.06 -29.42 -16.60
CA PHE A 812 29.62 -28.83 -17.88
C PHE A 812 28.14 -29.11 -18.16
N SER A 813 27.65 -30.31 -17.83
CA SER A 813 26.24 -30.69 -18.00
C SER A 813 25.29 -29.92 -17.08
N GLU A 814 25.62 -29.78 -15.79
CA GLU A 814 24.78 -29.09 -14.80
C GLU A 814 24.77 -27.55 -14.99
N MET A 815 25.75 -27.00 -15.70
CA MET A 815 25.85 -25.57 -16.05
C MET A 815 25.45 -25.25 -17.49
N ASP A 816 25.04 -26.25 -18.27
CA ASP A 816 24.71 -26.15 -19.70
C ASP A 816 25.80 -25.47 -20.55
N LEU A 817 27.06 -25.78 -20.25
CA LEU A 817 28.21 -25.22 -20.98
C LEU A 817 28.52 -26.12 -22.20
N PRO A 818 28.61 -25.57 -23.42
CA PRO A 818 28.93 -26.38 -24.59
C PRO A 818 30.40 -26.84 -24.53
N ILE A 819 30.63 -28.13 -24.25
CA ILE A 819 32.00 -28.69 -24.14
C ILE A 819 32.85 -28.40 -25.39
N LYS A 820 32.24 -28.46 -26.59
CA LYS A 820 32.92 -28.13 -27.87
C LYS A 820 33.39 -26.69 -27.98
N SER A 821 32.69 -25.77 -27.31
CA SER A 821 33.00 -24.34 -27.34
C SER A 821 34.18 -24.00 -26.44
N PHE A 822 34.39 -24.78 -25.38
CA PHE A 822 35.54 -24.68 -24.50
C PHE A 822 36.79 -25.28 -25.15
N ASP A 823 36.73 -26.53 -25.61
CA ASP A 823 37.80 -27.16 -26.39
C ASP A 823 37.27 -28.37 -27.20
N ARG A 824 37.54 -28.41 -28.50
CA ARG A 824 37.08 -29.50 -29.40
C ARG A 824 37.66 -30.87 -29.02
N SER A 825 38.84 -30.91 -28.40
CA SER A 825 39.54 -32.11 -27.95
C SER A 825 39.06 -32.62 -26.58
N LEU A 826 38.37 -31.78 -25.80
CA LEU A 826 37.86 -32.15 -24.47
C LEU A 826 36.66 -33.10 -24.57
N GLN A 827 35.74 -32.89 -25.51
CA GLN A 827 34.54 -33.73 -25.61
C GLN A 827 34.83 -35.24 -25.85
N PRO A 828 35.72 -35.64 -26.79
CA PRO A 828 36.13 -37.03 -26.91
C PRO A 828 36.77 -37.56 -25.60
N ALA A 829 37.48 -36.72 -24.86
CA ALA A 829 38.23 -37.12 -23.68
C ALA A 829 37.38 -37.36 -22.42
N ILE A 830 36.22 -36.68 -22.30
CA ILE A 830 35.33 -36.79 -21.13
C ILE A 830 33.95 -37.41 -21.43
N ALA A 831 33.54 -37.55 -22.70
CA ALA A 831 32.23 -38.10 -23.07
C ALA A 831 32.28 -39.44 -23.85
N THR A 832 33.28 -39.67 -24.70
CA THR A 832 33.28 -40.81 -25.66
C THR A 832 34.45 -41.80 -25.50
N CYS A 833 35.61 -41.35 -25.03
CA CYS A 833 36.83 -42.15 -24.86
C CYS A 833 37.44 -41.97 -23.46
N VAL A 834 36.62 -42.18 -22.43
CA VAL A 834 36.95 -41.87 -21.03
C VAL A 834 38.21 -42.58 -20.52
N GLN A 835 38.52 -43.76 -21.06
CA GLN A 835 39.71 -44.56 -20.68
C GLN A 835 41.03 -44.10 -21.34
N GLN A 836 41.01 -43.15 -22.28
CA GLN A 836 42.25 -42.67 -22.93
C GLN A 836 42.99 -41.65 -22.05
N ASN A 837 44.32 -41.71 -22.06
CA ASN A 837 45.19 -40.82 -21.29
C ASN A 837 45.17 -39.40 -21.89
N THR A 838 44.56 -38.45 -21.19
CA THR A 838 44.36 -37.06 -21.64
C THR A 838 45.42 -36.13 -21.03
N GLY A 839 45.60 -34.90 -21.51
CA GLY A 839 46.45 -33.91 -20.85
C GLY A 839 45.88 -33.47 -19.50
N TYR A 840 46.68 -33.49 -18.44
CA TYR A 840 46.25 -33.06 -17.09
C TYR A 840 45.85 -31.58 -17.05
N GLU A 841 46.62 -30.71 -17.70
CA GLU A 841 46.36 -29.27 -17.75
C GLU A 841 45.00 -28.97 -18.40
N LEU A 842 44.60 -29.73 -19.42
CA LEU A 842 43.29 -29.53 -20.06
C LEU A 842 42.14 -29.80 -19.09
N ILE A 843 42.25 -30.84 -18.25
CA ILE A 843 41.26 -31.17 -17.21
C ILE A 843 41.30 -30.14 -16.08
N GLN A 844 42.48 -29.64 -15.71
CA GLN A 844 42.63 -28.59 -14.69
C GLN A 844 41.99 -27.28 -15.13
N THR A 845 42.24 -26.81 -16.36
CA THR A 845 41.62 -25.59 -16.90
C THR A 845 40.11 -25.78 -17.07
N ALA A 846 39.66 -26.97 -17.49
CA ALA A 846 38.23 -27.30 -17.57
C ALA A 846 37.56 -27.25 -16.19
N ALA A 847 38.21 -27.79 -15.15
CA ALA A 847 37.73 -27.72 -13.76
C ALA A 847 37.66 -26.29 -13.22
N GLN A 848 38.65 -25.45 -13.52
CA GLN A 848 38.64 -24.03 -13.18
C GLN A 848 37.48 -23.29 -13.86
N ASN A 849 37.27 -23.52 -15.16
CA ASN A 849 36.15 -22.90 -15.88
C ASN A 849 34.78 -23.35 -15.34
N VAL A 850 34.63 -24.62 -14.99
CA VAL A 850 33.43 -25.14 -14.31
C VAL A 850 33.23 -24.42 -12.97
N TRP A 851 34.29 -24.26 -12.16
CA TRP A 851 34.19 -23.55 -10.89
C TRP A 851 33.86 -22.06 -11.03
N GLU A 852 34.49 -21.34 -11.97
CA GLU A 852 34.20 -19.92 -12.22
C GLU A 852 32.73 -19.70 -12.61
N ASN A 853 32.19 -20.54 -13.49
CA ASN A 853 30.78 -20.48 -13.89
C ASN A 853 29.83 -20.90 -12.74
N CYS A 854 30.24 -21.86 -11.92
CA CYS A 854 29.52 -22.25 -10.70
C CYS A 854 29.45 -21.07 -9.71
N GLN A 855 30.58 -20.43 -9.45
CA GLN A 855 30.71 -19.29 -8.55
C GLN A 855 29.87 -18.11 -9.04
N LYS A 856 29.90 -17.81 -10.35
CA LYS A 856 29.04 -16.79 -10.95
C LYS A 856 27.56 -17.11 -10.76
N THR A 857 27.16 -18.36 -10.95
CA THR A 857 25.78 -18.80 -10.74
C THR A 857 25.36 -18.69 -9.26
N LEU A 858 26.24 -19.03 -8.32
CA LEU A 858 26.00 -18.91 -6.88
C LEU A 858 25.89 -17.46 -6.40
N GLN A 859 26.71 -16.56 -6.96
CA GLN A 859 26.77 -15.17 -6.52
C GLN A 859 25.69 -14.29 -7.17
N GLU A 860 25.38 -14.51 -8.45
CA GLU A 860 24.48 -13.64 -9.20
C GLU A 860 23.08 -14.24 -9.39
N LYS A 861 22.98 -15.53 -9.78
CA LYS A 861 21.72 -16.12 -10.24
C LYS A 861 20.88 -16.71 -9.11
N ILE A 862 21.49 -17.45 -8.19
CA ILE A 862 20.77 -18.11 -7.09
C ILE A 862 20.09 -17.11 -6.14
N PRO A 863 20.75 -16.03 -5.68
CA PRO A 863 20.10 -15.05 -4.81
C PRO A 863 18.90 -14.38 -5.49
N ALA A 864 19.00 -14.06 -6.78
CA ALA A 864 17.89 -13.51 -7.55
C ALA A 864 16.73 -14.51 -7.68
N VAL A 865 17.00 -15.81 -7.86
CA VAL A 865 15.96 -16.85 -7.87
C VAL A 865 15.33 -17.03 -6.49
N GLU A 866 16.12 -17.06 -5.42
CA GLU A 866 15.64 -17.18 -4.04
C GLU A 866 14.76 -16.00 -3.63
N GLU A 867 15.08 -14.78 -4.09
CA GLU A 867 14.22 -13.59 -3.92
C GLU A 867 12.85 -13.79 -4.59
N LYS A 868 12.83 -14.25 -5.85
CA LYS A 868 11.59 -14.51 -6.60
C LYS A 868 10.76 -15.64 -5.99
N LEU A 869 11.41 -16.70 -5.49
CA LEU A 869 10.75 -17.78 -4.77
C LEU A 869 10.14 -17.28 -3.46
N SER A 870 10.84 -16.40 -2.73
CA SER A 870 10.34 -15.79 -1.50
C SER A 870 9.08 -14.96 -1.76
N GLN A 871 9.04 -14.19 -2.85
CA GLN A 871 7.84 -13.47 -3.30
C GLN A 871 6.66 -14.41 -3.59
N LEU A 872 6.90 -15.50 -4.34
CA LEU A 872 5.86 -16.50 -4.61
C LEU A 872 5.38 -17.20 -3.34
N LYS A 873 6.28 -17.52 -2.40
CA LYS A 873 5.94 -18.10 -1.09
C LYS A 873 5.04 -17.19 -0.28
N LEU A 874 5.33 -15.89 -0.22
CA LEU A 874 4.51 -14.92 0.48
C LEU A 874 3.09 -14.89 -0.08
N LEU A 875 2.94 -14.82 -1.41
CA LEU A 875 1.62 -14.80 -2.07
C LEU A 875 0.89 -16.14 -1.96
N ALA A 876 1.60 -17.27 -2.04
CA ALA A 876 1.02 -18.60 -1.97
C ALA A 876 0.55 -18.95 -0.55
N ASN A 877 1.34 -18.60 0.47
CA ASN A 877 1.03 -18.87 1.87
C ASN A 877 0.19 -17.78 2.55
N SER A 878 -0.16 -16.72 1.82
CA SER A 878 -1.09 -15.68 2.25
C SER A 878 -2.47 -16.27 2.62
N ASP A 879 -3.12 -15.69 3.63
CA ASP A 879 -4.53 -15.96 3.95
C ASP A 879 -5.48 -15.09 3.11
N LEU A 880 -4.94 -14.41 2.10
CA LEU A 880 -5.63 -13.58 1.13
C LEU A 880 -5.56 -14.23 -0.25
N PHE A 881 -6.58 -14.00 -1.06
CA PHE A 881 -6.48 -14.23 -2.50
C PHE A 881 -6.74 -12.94 -3.27
N TRP A 882 -6.06 -12.81 -4.41
CA TRP A 882 -6.08 -11.59 -5.21
C TRP A 882 -7.05 -11.74 -6.37
N ASP A 883 -8.06 -10.89 -6.42
CA ASP A 883 -9.15 -11.01 -7.39
C ASP A 883 -9.24 -9.76 -8.28
N PRO A 884 -9.13 -9.90 -9.62
CA PRO A 884 -9.12 -8.76 -10.51
C PRO A 884 -10.48 -8.05 -10.56
N ILE A 885 -10.44 -6.72 -10.57
CA ILE A 885 -11.60 -5.87 -10.81
C ILE A 885 -12.02 -5.99 -12.27
N THR A 886 -13.29 -6.30 -12.51
CA THR A 886 -13.86 -6.47 -13.85
C THR A 886 -14.79 -5.34 -14.26
N LYS A 887 -15.31 -4.58 -13.29
CA LYS A 887 -16.25 -3.49 -13.55
C LYS A 887 -16.15 -2.43 -12.46
N ILE A 888 -16.23 -1.16 -12.87
CA ILE A 888 -16.30 0.01 -12.00
C ILE A 888 -17.51 0.84 -12.45
N GLU A 889 -18.43 1.14 -11.54
CA GLU A 889 -19.66 1.89 -11.83
C GLU A 889 -19.72 3.16 -10.98
N LYS A 890 -19.85 4.32 -11.62
CA LYS A 890 -20.12 5.60 -10.95
C LYS A 890 -21.63 5.69 -10.69
N LEU A 891 -22.04 5.81 -9.42
CA LEU A 891 -23.42 5.81 -8.96
C LEU A 891 -23.76 7.17 -8.34
N GLN A 892 -24.84 7.80 -8.80
CA GLN A 892 -25.33 9.03 -8.17
C GLN A 892 -26.02 8.70 -6.85
N ASN A 893 -25.65 9.40 -5.78
CA ASN A 893 -26.34 9.32 -4.50
C ASN A 893 -27.72 9.96 -4.63
N LYS A 894 -28.77 9.21 -4.29
CA LYS A 894 -30.16 9.70 -4.34
C LYS A 894 -30.78 9.83 -2.96
N ASN A 895 -30.33 9.03 -2.00
CA ASN A 895 -31.09 8.74 -0.77
C ASN A 895 -30.21 8.61 0.49
N GLU A 896 -28.88 8.50 0.38
CA GLU A 896 -28.02 8.33 1.56
C GLU A 896 -27.71 9.69 2.17
N LYS A 897 -28.08 9.87 3.44
CA LYS A 897 -27.77 11.09 4.21
C LYS A 897 -26.34 11.08 4.73
N TYR A 898 -25.86 9.90 5.14
CA TYR A 898 -24.55 9.71 5.73
C TYR A 898 -23.79 8.56 5.05
N VAL A 899 -22.48 8.66 5.08
CA VAL A 899 -21.50 7.60 4.82
C VAL A 899 -20.81 7.25 6.13
N TYR A 900 -20.25 6.06 6.22
CA TYR A 900 -19.76 5.51 7.49
C TYR A 900 -18.36 4.95 7.34
N ASP A 901 -17.56 5.01 8.39
CA ASP A 901 -16.21 4.44 8.42
C ASP A 901 -15.95 3.73 9.75
N LEU A 902 -15.07 2.73 9.71
CA LEU A 902 -14.56 2.04 10.87
C LEU A 902 -13.04 2.16 10.84
N MET A 903 -12.48 2.84 11.84
CA MET A 903 -11.03 2.92 12.00
C MET A 903 -10.54 1.69 12.73
N VAL A 904 -9.48 1.10 12.19
CA VAL A 904 -8.91 -0.15 12.66
C VAL A 904 -7.41 0.02 12.68
N ASP A 905 -6.83 -0.45 13.75
CA ASP A 905 -5.43 -0.75 14.00
C ASP A 905 -4.57 -0.93 12.72
N ASN A 906 -4.76 -2.01 11.97
CA ASN A 906 -3.98 -2.34 10.76
C ASN A 906 -4.34 -1.49 9.51
N GLY A 907 -5.15 -0.45 9.68
CA GLY A 907 -5.66 0.40 8.62
C GLY A 907 -6.65 -0.29 7.68
N VAL A 908 -6.91 -1.60 7.83
CA VAL A 908 -7.65 -2.42 6.84
C VAL A 908 -8.71 -3.33 7.44
N PHE A 909 -9.90 -3.44 6.81
CA PHE A 909 -10.98 -4.34 7.24
C PHE A 909 -11.83 -4.91 6.10
N VAL A 910 -12.51 -6.04 6.33
CA VAL A 910 -13.41 -6.71 5.37
C VAL A 910 -14.79 -6.04 5.35
N ALA A 911 -15.18 -5.54 4.18
CA ALA A 911 -16.52 -5.03 3.90
C ALA A 911 -17.02 -5.39 2.49
N GLY A 912 -18.29 -5.11 2.20
CA GLY A 912 -18.88 -5.31 0.89
C GLY A 912 -19.48 -6.71 0.66
N ASN A 913 -20.24 -6.84 -0.42
CA ASN A 913 -20.94 -8.07 -0.78
C ASN A 913 -19.95 -9.19 -1.13
N GLY A 914 -19.86 -10.17 -0.24
CA GLY A 914 -18.96 -11.33 -0.28
C GLY A 914 -17.53 -11.04 0.20
N GLY A 915 -17.27 -9.84 0.74
CA GLY A 915 -16.05 -9.45 1.47
C GLY A 915 -14.91 -8.94 0.58
N MET A 916 -14.40 -7.74 0.87
CA MET A 916 -13.27 -7.02 0.24
C MET A 916 -12.54 -6.16 1.30
N PHE A 917 -11.23 -5.94 1.17
CA PHE A 917 -10.42 -5.12 2.10
C PHE A 917 -10.24 -3.64 1.64
N VAL A 918 -10.07 -2.69 2.58
CA VAL A 918 -10.01 -1.20 2.38
C VAL A 918 -8.96 -0.48 3.29
N HIS A 919 -8.43 0.77 3.10
CA HIS A 919 -7.22 1.35 3.84
C HIS A 919 -7.23 2.85 4.38
N ASN A 920 -6.47 3.21 5.47
CA ASN A 920 -6.31 4.59 6.10
C ASN A 920 -4.84 5.18 6.42
N SER A 921 -4.54 6.48 6.09
CA SER A 921 -3.44 7.53 6.41
C SER A 921 -1.93 7.22 6.68
N TYR A 922 -0.96 7.92 6.01
CA TYR A 922 0.46 7.48 5.82
C TYR A 922 1.66 8.50 5.86
N PHE A 923 1.55 9.77 5.42
CA PHE A 923 2.73 10.64 5.09
C PHE A 923 3.55 11.20 6.27
N CYS A 924 2.92 11.89 7.22
CA CYS A 924 3.64 12.71 8.22
C CYS A 924 4.55 11.87 9.13
N LYS A 925 4.15 10.64 9.42
CA LYS A 925 4.95 9.70 10.22
C LYS A 925 6.27 9.32 9.53
N ILE A 926 6.29 9.28 8.20
CA ILE A 926 7.50 9.00 7.41
C ILE A 926 8.50 10.15 7.52
N GLU A 927 8.02 11.39 7.43
CA GLU A 927 8.89 12.58 7.53
C GLU A 927 9.57 12.63 8.90
N ILE A 928 8.81 12.46 9.98
CA ILE A 928 9.33 12.46 11.36
C ILE A 928 10.43 11.40 11.51
N LEU A 929 10.16 10.17 11.07
CA LEU A 929 11.12 9.07 11.19
C LEU A 929 12.43 9.39 10.45
N ARG A 930 12.34 9.91 9.22
CA ARG A 930 13.52 10.27 8.42
C ARG A 930 14.29 11.46 9.01
N ALA A 931 13.60 12.44 9.58
CA ALA A 931 14.23 13.58 10.24
C ALA A 931 15.01 13.15 11.50
N LEU A 932 14.46 12.22 12.28
CA LEU A 932 15.16 11.64 13.43
C LEU A 932 16.43 10.89 13.00
N MET A 933 16.38 10.16 11.88
CA MET A 933 17.55 9.45 11.34
C MET A 933 18.69 10.40 10.92
N THR A 934 18.38 11.64 10.56
CA THR A 934 19.38 12.67 10.22
C THR A 934 19.79 13.54 11.41
N GLY A 935 19.37 13.17 12.63
CA GLY A 935 19.75 13.85 13.87
C GLY A 935 18.97 15.14 14.17
N VAL A 936 17.80 15.32 13.53
CA VAL A 936 16.90 16.45 13.81
C VAL A 936 15.91 16.05 14.88
N ASP A 937 15.90 16.74 16.02
CA ASP A 937 14.88 16.48 17.04
C ASP A 937 13.52 16.92 16.52
N THR A 938 12.48 16.15 16.82
CA THR A 938 11.13 16.43 16.38
C THR A 938 10.20 16.61 17.58
N ILE A 939 9.39 17.65 17.54
CA ILE A 939 8.35 17.94 18.52
C ILE A 939 7.02 17.94 17.76
N VAL A 940 6.01 17.26 18.27
CA VAL A 940 4.69 17.10 17.65
C VAL A 940 3.62 17.61 18.60
N ILE A 941 2.71 18.44 18.11
CA ILE A 941 1.44 18.76 18.77
C ILE A 941 0.36 17.94 18.04
N ASP A 942 -0.25 17.01 18.77
CA ASP A 942 -1.09 15.95 18.23
C ASP A 942 -2.50 15.99 18.86
N PRO A 943 -3.50 16.53 18.15
CA PRO A 943 -4.87 16.57 18.65
C PRO A 943 -5.57 15.22 18.65
N GLU A 944 -5.06 14.21 17.95
CA GLU A 944 -5.77 12.94 17.77
C GLU A 944 -4.99 11.72 18.31
N ASN A 945 -3.82 11.96 18.93
CA ASN A 945 -2.91 10.94 19.46
C ASN A 945 -2.41 9.94 18.38
N GLU A 946 -2.33 10.35 17.10
CA GLU A 946 -1.85 9.52 16.00
C GLU A 946 -0.34 9.21 16.05
N TYR A 947 0.46 10.02 16.75
CA TYR A 947 1.93 9.91 16.78
C TYR A 947 2.47 9.23 18.04
N LYS A 948 1.60 8.84 18.98
CA LYS A 948 2.02 8.19 20.24
C LYS A 948 2.86 6.94 20.02
N PHE A 949 2.46 6.07 19.10
CA PHE A 949 3.21 4.85 18.84
C PHE A 949 4.57 5.10 18.19
N LEU A 950 4.65 6.11 17.31
CA LEU A 950 5.93 6.50 16.71
C LEU A 950 6.91 6.96 17.81
N ALA A 951 6.43 7.74 18.78
CA ALA A 951 7.20 8.11 19.96
C ALA A 951 7.70 6.89 20.75
N ASP A 952 6.81 5.97 21.11
CA ASP A 952 7.17 4.74 21.83
C ASP A 952 8.20 3.89 21.05
N SER A 953 8.14 3.90 19.72
CA SER A 953 8.98 3.05 18.86
C SER A 953 10.41 3.53 18.76
N VAL A 954 10.64 4.85 18.85
CA VAL A 954 11.96 5.49 18.69
C VAL A 954 12.54 5.99 20.03
N ASP A 955 12.00 5.52 21.17
CA ASP A 955 12.36 5.97 22.52
C ASP A 955 12.15 7.49 22.73
N GLY A 956 11.08 8.01 22.15
CA GLY A 956 10.58 9.36 22.36
C GLY A 956 9.71 9.51 23.60
N SER A 957 9.33 10.74 23.92
CA SER A 957 8.42 11.07 25.02
C SER A 957 7.03 11.40 24.50
N PHE A 958 5.99 10.81 25.10
CA PHE A 958 4.59 11.19 24.88
C PHE A 958 4.03 11.83 26.14
N PHE A 959 3.60 13.08 26.05
CA PHE A 959 2.94 13.81 27.13
C PHE A 959 1.45 13.94 26.83
N ASN A 960 0.61 13.23 27.59
CA ASN A 960 -0.83 13.46 27.54
C ASN A 960 -1.15 14.78 28.23
N ILE A 961 -1.75 15.72 27.52
CA ILE A 961 -2.19 17.02 28.01
C ILE A 961 -3.71 16.95 28.16
N SER A 962 -4.19 16.90 29.40
CA SER A 962 -5.62 16.81 29.71
C SER A 962 -5.91 17.40 31.09
N LEU A 963 -7.19 17.66 31.40
CA LEU A 963 -7.62 18.18 32.71
C LEU A 963 -7.32 17.23 33.89
N SER A 964 -7.13 15.94 33.61
CA SER A 964 -6.86 14.88 34.61
C SER A 964 -5.44 14.34 34.56
N SER A 965 -4.61 14.84 33.64
CA SER A 965 -3.23 14.39 33.47
C SER A 965 -2.35 14.92 34.60
N ASN A 966 -1.31 14.16 34.96
CA ASN A 966 -0.23 14.64 35.84
C ASN A 966 0.79 15.50 35.08
N ASN A 967 0.66 15.64 33.76
CA ASN A 967 1.54 16.47 32.94
C ASN A 967 0.99 17.89 32.89
N HIS A 968 1.74 18.84 33.41
CA HIS A 968 1.31 20.22 33.55
C HIS A 968 2.27 21.16 32.85
N ILE A 969 1.72 22.22 32.27
CA ILE A 969 2.46 23.33 31.70
C ILE A 969 1.93 24.60 32.34
N ASN A 970 2.77 25.26 33.12
CA ASN A 970 2.45 26.55 33.71
C ASN A 970 2.37 27.63 32.62
N PRO A 971 1.22 28.28 32.43
CA PRO A 971 1.09 29.39 31.51
C PRO A 971 2.01 30.57 31.84
N PHE A 972 2.54 30.69 33.04
CA PHE A 972 3.41 31.79 33.45
C PHE A 972 4.91 31.51 33.26
N ASP A 973 5.27 30.35 32.70
CA ASP A 973 6.67 30.02 32.44
C ASP A 973 7.39 31.09 31.63
N LEU A 974 8.53 31.53 32.14
CA LEU A 974 9.44 32.49 31.50
C LEU A 974 10.64 31.76 30.90
N ALA A 975 11.09 32.21 29.73
CA ALA A 975 12.36 31.77 29.16
C ALA A 975 13.54 32.38 29.92
N THR A 976 14.62 31.62 30.09
CA THR A 976 15.89 32.18 30.57
C THR A 976 16.49 33.07 29.47
N PRO A 977 16.80 34.35 29.75
CA PRO A 977 17.45 35.23 28.78
C PRO A 977 18.80 34.68 28.34
N ARG A 978 19.15 34.87 27.07
CA ARG A 978 20.51 34.62 26.57
C ARG A 978 21.44 35.77 26.92
N GLU A 979 22.75 35.56 26.80
CA GLU A 979 23.76 36.60 27.02
C GLU A 979 23.56 37.85 26.13
N ASP A 980 22.90 37.69 24.98
CA ASP A 980 22.61 38.75 24.00
C ASP A 980 21.20 39.35 24.09
N GLU A 981 20.36 38.90 25.03
CA GLU A 981 18.98 39.39 25.19
C GLU A 981 18.81 40.21 26.48
N ASP A 982 18.10 41.34 26.40
CA ASP A 982 17.72 42.13 27.56
C ASP A 982 16.64 41.39 28.38
N PRO A 983 16.87 41.07 29.67
CA PRO A 983 15.87 40.48 30.55
C PRO A 983 14.54 41.25 30.58
N GLU A 984 14.58 42.59 30.47
CA GLU A 984 13.38 43.42 30.45
C GLU A 984 12.49 43.12 29.23
N ASP A 985 13.09 42.91 28.06
CA ASP A 985 12.36 42.59 26.84
C ASP A 985 11.76 41.18 26.86
N VAL A 986 12.44 40.23 27.50
CA VAL A 986 11.92 38.87 27.70
C VAL A 986 10.66 38.90 28.58
N LEU A 987 10.71 39.64 29.70
CA LEU A 987 9.57 39.79 30.60
C LEU A 987 8.41 40.55 29.93
N ARG A 988 8.69 41.64 29.21
CA ARG A 988 7.68 42.40 28.45
C ARG A 988 7.00 41.55 27.39
N SER A 989 7.78 40.82 26.57
CA SER A 989 7.21 39.93 25.56
C SER A 989 6.39 38.81 26.19
N ASN A 990 6.77 38.35 27.38
CA ASN A 990 6.05 37.32 28.10
C ASN A 990 4.68 37.81 28.58
N ILE A 991 4.61 39.03 29.15
CA ILE A 991 3.36 39.66 29.57
C ILE A 991 2.42 39.82 28.37
N ILE A 992 2.90 40.33 27.23
CA ILE A 992 2.08 40.47 26.01
C ILE A 992 1.49 39.13 25.56
N ASN A 993 2.27 38.05 25.58
CA ASN A 993 1.78 36.72 25.21
C ASN A 993 0.75 36.17 26.21
N LEU A 994 0.90 36.48 27.50
CA LEU A 994 -0.06 36.12 28.55
C LEU A 994 -1.37 36.90 28.43
N VAL A 995 -1.31 38.19 28.09
CA VAL A 995 -2.49 38.99 27.73
C VAL A 995 -3.22 38.34 26.55
N GLY A 996 -2.48 37.93 25.51
CA GLY A 996 -3.03 37.20 24.37
C GLY A 996 -3.71 35.88 24.76
N LEU A 997 -3.07 35.07 25.61
CA LEU A 997 -3.67 33.85 26.15
C LEU A 997 -4.95 34.15 26.93
N LEU A 998 -4.94 35.14 27.82
CA LEU A 998 -6.11 35.51 28.62
C LEU A 998 -7.25 36.05 27.74
N ARG A 999 -6.93 36.72 26.64
CA ARG A 999 -7.92 37.12 25.63
C ARG A 999 -8.60 35.91 24.98
N ILE A 1000 -7.84 34.86 24.66
CA ILE A 1000 -8.39 33.59 24.17
C ILE A 1000 -9.25 32.92 25.26
N MET A 1001 -8.75 32.85 26.50
CA MET A 1001 -9.44 32.21 27.64
C MET A 1001 -10.76 32.90 28.01
N PHE A 1002 -10.84 34.21 27.85
CA PHE A 1002 -12.02 35.00 28.22
C PHE A 1002 -12.98 35.28 27.07
N GLY A 1003 -12.66 34.83 25.85
CA GLY A 1003 -13.47 35.08 24.65
C GLY A 1003 -13.44 36.55 24.20
N GLY A 1004 -12.35 37.26 24.49
CA GLY A 1004 -12.19 38.69 24.26
C GLY A 1004 -12.08 39.52 25.54
N LEU A 1005 -11.49 40.71 25.39
CA LEU A 1005 -11.30 41.70 26.46
C LEU A 1005 -11.70 43.08 25.94
N SER A 1006 -12.33 43.90 26.80
CA SER A 1006 -12.51 45.34 26.52
C SER A 1006 -11.18 46.07 26.64
N ALA A 1007 -11.06 47.29 26.08
CA ALA A 1007 -9.83 48.08 26.20
C ALA A 1007 -9.46 48.42 27.66
N GLU A 1008 -10.47 48.54 28.53
CA GLU A 1008 -10.29 48.75 29.96
C GLU A 1008 -9.81 47.46 30.66
N GLU A 1009 -10.44 46.32 30.36
CA GLU A 1009 -10.06 45.02 30.90
C GLU A 1009 -8.65 44.60 30.45
N ASP A 1010 -8.27 44.91 29.21
CA ASP A 1010 -6.93 44.69 28.64
C ASP A 1010 -5.86 45.45 29.44
N ALA A 1011 -6.12 46.74 29.73
CA ALA A 1011 -5.22 47.57 30.53
C ALA A 1011 -5.13 47.12 32.00
N ILE A 1012 -6.22 46.59 32.57
CA ILE A 1012 -6.21 46.01 33.92
C ILE A 1012 -5.38 44.72 33.93
N ILE A 1013 -5.55 43.82 32.96
CA ILE A 1013 -4.82 42.55 32.88
C ILE A 1013 -3.31 42.76 32.69
N ASP A 1014 -2.90 43.68 31.82
CA ASP A 1014 -1.48 43.99 31.61
C ASP A 1014 -0.79 44.48 32.91
N ARG A 1015 -1.46 45.36 33.66
CA ARG A 1015 -0.99 45.83 34.96
C ARG A 1015 -0.98 44.71 35.99
N ALA A 1016 -2.04 43.91 36.06
CA ALA A 1016 -2.17 42.79 36.98
C ALA A 1016 -1.07 41.74 36.78
N LEU A 1017 -0.76 41.39 35.53
CA LEU A 1017 0.33 40.48 35.18
C LEU A 1017 1.69 41.03 35.62
N THR A 1018 1.92 42.33 35.41
CA THR A 1018 3.15 43.01 35.86
C THR A 1018 3.30 42.94 37.37
N GLU A 1019 2.24 43.25 38.12
CA GLU A 1019 2.22 43.17 39.58
C GLU A 1019 2.35 41.71 40.09
N THR A 1020 1.78 40.75 39.37
CA THR A 1020 1.88 39.31 39.68
C THR A 1020 3.32 38.83 39.63
N TYR A 1021 4.06 39.15 38.56
CA TYR A 1021 5.49 38.82 38.49
C TYR A 1021 6.30 39.56 39.56
N ALA A 1022 6.02 40.85 39.79
CA ALA A 1022 6.70 41.63 40.83
C ALA A 1022 6.49 41.05 42.24
N SER A 1023 5.31 40.49 42.53
CA SER A 1023 5.00 39.84 43.81
C SER A 1023 5.85 38.59 44.11
N LYS A 1024 6.47 38.01 43.07
CA LYS A 1024 7.39 36.86 43.16
C LYS A 1024 8.86 37.27 42.97
N ASP A 1025 9.19 38.55 43.18
CA ASP A 1025 10.52 39.12 42.97
C ASP A 1025 11.04 39.04 41.52
N ILE A 1026 10.14 38.86 40.54
CA ILE A 1026 10.48 38.89 39.10
C ILE A 1026 10.18 40.29 38.56
N THR A 1027 11.23 41.08 38.39
CA THR A 1027 11.19 42.45 37.86
C THR A 1027 12.24 42.64 36.76
N PRO A 1028 12.18 43.72 35.95
CA PRO A 1028 13.21 44.01 34.93
C PRO A 1028 14.66 44.05 35.45
N ARG A 1029 14.85 44.28 36.75
CA ARG A 1029 16.17 44.37 37.41
C ARG A 1029 16.54 43.14 38.24
N SER A 1030 15.65 42.14 38.29
CA SER A 1030 15.86 40.91 39.06
C SER A 1030 16.83 39.96 38.35
N ASP A 1031 17.53 39.13 39.13
CA ASP A 1031 18.48 38.14 38.62
C ASP A 1031 17.75 37.03 37.82
N PRO A 1032 17.99 36.90 36.50
CA PRO A 1032 17.27 35.94 35.66
C PRO A 1032 17.50 34.48 36.03
N SER A 1033 18.58 34.17 36.76
CA SER A 1033 18.85 32.79 37.21
C SER A 1033 17.84 32.28 38.23
N LYS A 1034 17.16 33.19 38.97
CA LYS A 1034 16.18 32.85 40.01
C LYS A 1034 14.74 32.83 39.52
N TRP A 1035 14.48 33.22 38.28
CA TRP A 1035 13.11 33.35 37.74
C TRP A 1035 12.35 32.02 37.71
N GLN A 1036 13.03 30.92 37.38
CA GLN A 1036 12.40 29.59 37.30
C GLN A 1036 11.84 29.14 38.65
N GLU A 1037 12.55 29.40 39.76
CA GLU A 1037 12.14 29.00 41.11
C GLU A 1037 10.94 29.81 41.63
N ASN A 1038 10.80 31.06 41.15
CA ASN A 1038 9.79 32.01 41.61
C ASN A 1038 8.66 32.24 40.60
N THR A 1039 8.48 31.38 39.60
CA THR A 1039 7.47 31.62 38.57
C THR A 1039 6.06 31.59 39.19
N PRO A 1040 5.20 32.62 38.98
CA PRO A 1040 3.84 32.64 39.50
C PRO A 1040 2.95 31.58 38.85
N ILE A 1041 1.78 31.34 39.43
CA ILE A 1041 0.69 30.54 38.88
C ILE A 1041 -0.59 31.36 38.75
N MET A 1042 -1.62 30.78 38.13
CA MET A 1042 -2.89 31.49 37.85
C MET A 1042 -3.58 32.02 39.12
N SER A 1043 -3.47 31.33 40.26
CA SER A 1043 -3.99 31.81 41.55
C SER A 1043 -3.28 33.05 42.09
N ASP A 1044 -2.02 33.25 41.75
CA ASP A 1044 -1.31 34.48 42.13
C ASP A 1044 -1.91 35.67 41.37
N LEU A 1045 -2.21 35.50 40.08
CA LEU A 1045 -2.89 36.52 39.26
C LEU A 1045 -4.31 36.83 39.78
N GLU A 1046 -5.06 35.80 40.19
CA GLU A 1046 -6.39 36.00 40.82
C GLU A 1046 -6.27 36.88 42.07
N SER A 1047 -5.29 36.59 42.94
CA SER A 1047 -5.08 37.32 44.19
C SER A 1047 -4.76 38.80 43.95
N ILE A 1048 -3.98 39.11 42.90
CA ILE A 1048 -3.70 40.50 42.50
C ILE A 1048 -4.97 41.17 41.95
N LEU A 1049 -5.68 40.50 41.03
CA LEU A 1049 -6.90 41.06 40.44
C LEU A 1049 -7.99 41.35 41.48
N GLU A 1050 -8.12 40.56 42.54
CA GLU A 1050 -9.06 40.81 43.65
C GLU A 1050 -8.78 42.13 44.40
N THR A 1051 -7.55 42.65 44.33
CA THR A 1051 -7.16 43.92 44.97
C THR A 1051 -7.31 45.13 44.05
N MET A 1052 -7.61 44.91 42.76
CA MET A 1052 -7.69 45.97 41.75
C MET A 1052 -9.13 46.48 41.57
N GLU A 1053 -9.29 47.80 41.51
CA GLU A 1053 -10.58 48.43 41.24
C GLU A 1053 -11.04 48.15 39.80
N GLY A 1054 -12.29 47.70 39.62
CA GLY A 1054 -12.89 47.41 38.31
C GLY A 1054 -12.60 46.00 37.74
N ALA A 1055 -11.89 45.14 38.47
CA ALA A 1055 -11.50 43.79 38.01
C ALA A 1055 -12.52 42.67 38.29
N ASP A 1056 -13.68 42.95 38.91
CA ASP A 1056 -14.65 41.94 39.36
C ASP A 1056 -15.07 40.95 38.26
N SER A 1057 -15.34 41.47 37.06
CA SER A 1057 -15.68 40.68 35.86
C SER A 1057 -14.57 39.70 35.46
N LEU A 1058 -13.31 40.14 35.56
CA LEU A 1058 -12.13 39.34 35.22
C LEU A 1058 -11.90 38.23 36.26
N VAL A 1059 -12.02 38.55 37.55
CA VAL A 1059 -11.91 37.58 38.64
C VAL A 1059 -12.94 36.46 38.50
N ILE A 1060 -14.20 36.79 38.21
CA ILE A 1060 -15.27 35.80 38.01
C ILE A 1060 -14.95 34.86 36.84
N ARG A 1061 -14.44 35.40 35.72
CA ARG A 1061 -14.04 34.58 34.56
C ARG A 1061 -12.80 33.73 34.86
N LEU A 1062 -11.82 34.28 35.56
CA LEU A 1062 -10.56 33.62 35.93
C LEU A 1062 -10.76 32.45 36.90
N ARG A 1063 -11.75 32.55 37.81
CA ARG A 1063 -12.09 31.49 38.78
C ARG A 1063 -12.36 30.13 38.15
N LYS A 1064 -12.82 30.08 36.89
CA LYS A 1064 -12.99 28.83 36.13
C LYS A 1064 -11.67 28.07 35.95
N PHE A 1065 -10.55 28.78 35.91
CA PHE A 1065 -9.20 28.27 35.66
C PHE A 1065 -8.33 28.20 36.92
N THR A 1066 -8.78 28.71 38.07
CA THR A 1066 -8.05 28.63 39.35
C THR A 1066 -8.73 27.71 40.37
N GLN A 1067 -10.05 27.78 40.49
CA GLN A 1067 -10.87 27.01 41.45
C GLN A 1067 -11.89 26.08 40.75
N GLY A 1068 -12.17 26.32 39.47
CA GLY A 1068 -13.13 25.56 38.67
C GLY A 1068 -12.56 24.29 38.04
N THR A 1069 -13.34 23.71 37.12
CA THR A 1069 -13.03 22.44 36.42
C THR A 1069 -11.71 22.46 35.65
N TYR A 1070 -11.21 23.64 35.27
CA TYR A 1070 -10.01 23.80 34.44
C TYR A 1070 -8.74 24.06 35.26
N SER A 1071 -8.85 24.16 36.58
CA SER A 1071 -7.76 24.50 37.51
C SER A 1071 -6.57 23.56 37.45
N ASN A 1072 -6.81 22.25 37.38
CA ASN A 1072 -5.76 21.25 37.38
C ASN A 1072 -4.76 21.41 36.21
N PHE A 1073 -5.15 21.97 35.08
CA PHE A 1073 -4.25 22.16 33.94
C PHE A 1073 -3.54 23.52 33.96
N PHE A 1074 -4.28 24.61 34.18
CA PHE A 1074 -3.75 25.98 34.03
C PHE A 1074 -3.12 26.57 35.30
N ASN A 1075 -3.31 25.94 36.46
CA ASN A 1075 -2.90 26.48 37.76
C ASN A 1075 -1.91 25.57 38.50
N GLN A 1076 -0.98 24.96 37.75
CA GLN A 1076 0.06 24.07 38.28
C GLN A 1076 1.44 24.45 37.73
N PRO A 1077 2.53 24.22 38.48
CA PRO A 1077 3.89 24.34 37.96
C PRO A 1077 4.16 23.39 36.80
N SER A 1078 5.00 23.80 35.85
CA SER A 1078 5.45 22.94 34.75
C SER A 1078 6.30 21.78 35.25
N ASN A 1079 6.08 20.57 34.72
CA ASN A 1079 6.82 19.37 35.13
C ASN A 1079 7.31 18.50 33.96
N LEU A 1080 7.40 19.08 32.76
CA LEU A 1080 7.80 18.38 31.54
C LEU A 1080 9.27 18.62 31.20
N SER A 1081 9.88 17.67 30.49
CA SER A 1081 11.25 17.79 29.98
C SER A 1081 11.30 17.50 28.47
N LEU A 1082 12.19 18.22 27.76
CA LEU A 1082 12.33 18.16 26.30
C LEU A 1082 13.70 17.60 25.87
N ASP A 1083 14.12 16.53 26.52
CA ASP A 1083 15.44 15.91 26.43
C ASP A 1083 15.51 14.78 25.39
N LYS A 1084 14.38 14.19 24.99
CA LYS A 1084 14.30 13.15 23.96
C LYS A 1084 14.27 13.73 22.54
N SER A 1085 14.77 12.95 21.58
CA SER A 1085 14.80 13.34 20.16
C SER A 1085 13.42 13.40 19.50
N LEU A 1086 12.42 12.65 19.98
CA LEU A 1086 11.02 12.79 19.58
C LEU A 1086 10.16 13.08 20.80
N ILE A 1087 9.41 14.19 20.77
CA ILE A 1087 8.47 14.57 21.83
C ILE A 1087 7.09 14.79 21.21
N VAL A 1088 6.06 14.16 21.76
CA VAL A 1088 4.68 14.27 21.28
C VAL A 1088 3.78 14.78 22.41
N PHE A 1089 3.13 15.91 22.18
CA PHE A 1089 2.11 16.47 23.07
C PHE A 1089 0.73 16.07 22.55
N GLY A 1090 0.13 15.08 23.21
CA GLY A 1090 -1.21 14.61 22.88
C GLY A 1090 -2.27 15.44 23.59
N ILE A 1091 -3.14 16.13 22.85
CA ILE A 1091 -4.22 16.97 23.42
C ILE A 1091 -5.62 16.39 23.18
N ARG A 1092 -5.73 15.18 22.63
CA ARG A 1092 -7.02 14.53 22.29
C ARG A 1092 -8.00 14.47 23.46
N ASP A 1093 -7.47 14.24 24.67
CA ASP A 1093 -8.27 14.10 25.88
C ASP A 1093 -8.66 15.47 26.49
N MET A 1094 -8.42 16.60 25.79
CA MET A 1094 -8.93 17.93 26.12
C MET A 1094 -10.29 18.20 25.44
N GLU A 1095 -11.16 18.93 26.13
CA GLU A 1095 -12.41 19.45 25.56
C GLU A 1095 -12.14 20.41 24.38
N ASP A 1096 -12.97 20.35 23.34
CA ASP A 1096 -12.78 21.10 22.09
C ASP A 1096 -12.61 22.61 22.30
N GLU A 1097 -13.39 23.19 23.22
CA GLU A 1097 -13.31 24.62 23.59
C GLU A 1097 -11.94 24.99 24.19
N LEU A 1098 -11.25 24.04 24.81
CA LEU A 1098 -9.94 24.23 25.43
C LEU A 1098 -8.76 23.88 24.51
N ARG A 1099 -8.99 23.18 23.39
CA ARG A 1099 -7.92 22.77 22.47
C ARG A 1099 -7.11 23.97 21.94
N PRO A 1100 -7.72 25.08 21.49
CA PRO A 1100 -6.95 26.26 21.07
C PRO A 1100 -6.07 26.83 22.20
N MET A 1101 -6.58 26.88 23.43
CA MET A 1101 -5.82 27.35 24.60
C MET A 1101 -4.67 26.39 24.94
N ALA A 1102 -4.93 25.08 24.94
CA ALA A 1102 -3.92 24.06 25.21
C ALA A 1102 -2.80 24.09 24.16
N MET A 1103 -3.16 24.19 22.87
CA MET A 1103 -2.18 24.33 21.78
C MET A 1103 -1.35 25.60 21.95
N PHE A 1104 -1.98 26.73 22.32
CA PHE A 1104 -1.27 27.98 22.57
C PHE A 1104 -0.25 27.83 23.72
N VAL A 1105 -0.67 27.27 24.85
CA VAL A 1105 0.20 27.05 26.03
C VAL A 1105 1.34 26.10 25.70
N VAL A 1106 1.06 24.96 25.04
CA VAL A 1106 2.08 23.99 24.61
C VAL A 1106 3.07 24.63 23.65
N MET A 1107 2.58 25.34 22.63
CA MET A 1107 3.42 26.01 21.63
C MET A 1107 4.30 27.10 22.28
N ARG A 1108 3.77 27.85 23.26
CA ARG A 1108 4.54 28.84 24.03
C ARG A 1108 5.61 28.19 24.89
N TYR A 1109 5.28 27.09 25.58
CA TYR A 1109 6.25 26.31 26.35
C TYR A 1109 7.40 25.80 25.46
N ILE A 1110 7.07 25.23 24.30
CA ILE A 1110 8.03 24.79 23.29
C ILE A 1110 8.91 25.96 22.85
N TRP A 1111 8.31 27.12 22.54
CA TRP A 1111 9.05 28.31 22.13
C TRP A 1111 10.07 28.77 23.17
N ASN A 1112 9.67 28.86 24.44
CA ASN A 1112 10.53 29.28 25.53
C ASN A 1112 11.72 28.33 25.71
N LYS A 1113 11.49 27.02 25.59
CA LYS A 1113 12.56 26.02 25.68
C LYS A 1113 13.49 26.04 24.45
N ILE A 1114 12.96 26.17 23.24
CA ILE A 1114 13.79 26.25 22.02
C ILE A 1114 14.70 27.47 22.04
N ARG A 1115 14.22 28.60 22.56
CA ARG A 1115 15.04 29.80 22.74
C ARG A 1115 16.20 29.58 23.70
N SER A 1116 16.17 28.62 24.61
CA SER A 1116 17.30 28.39 25.51
C SER A 1116 18.51 27.68 24.86
N GLN A 1117 18.32 26.90 23.78
CA GLN A 1117 19.37 26.06 23.20
C GLN A 1117 19.31 26.02 21.67
N LEU A 1118 20.41 26.35 21.00
CA LEU A 1118 20.55 26.25 19.55
C LEU A 1118 20.80 24.80 19.14
N LYS A 1119 19.80 24.17 18.50
CA LYS A 1119 19.87 22.81 17.95
C LYS A 1119 18.90 22.71 16.76
N LYS A 1120 19.22 21.89 15.75
CA LYS A 1120 18.29 21.59 14.65
C LYS A 1120 17.07 20.85 15.20
N ARG A 1121 15.89 21.47 15.08
CA ARG A 1121 14.62 20.89 15.53
C ARG A 1121 13.52 21.10 14.50
N MET A 1122 12.58 20.18 14.46
CA MET A 1122 11.33 20.30 13.72
C MET A 1122 10.16 20.37 14.71
N LEU A 1123 9.28 21.35 14.57
CA LEU A 1123 8.01 21.40 15.29
C LEU A 1123 6.88 21.13 14.31
N LEU A 1124 6.17 20.02 14.48
CA LEU A 1124 5.02 19.64 13.69
C LEU A 1124 3.75 19.94 14.47
N ILE A 1125 2.85 20.72 13.87
CA ILE A 1125 1.56 21.10 14.44
C ILE A 1125 0.50 20.49 13.54
N ASP A 1126 -0.11 19.40 14.02
CA ASP A 1126 -1.21 18.75 13.32
C ASP A 1126 -2.53 19.49 13.60
N GLU A 1127 -3.43 19.52 12.61
CA GLU A 1127 -4.65 20.33 12.61
C GLU A 1127 -4.43 21.78 13.09
N ALA A 1128 -3.48 22.48 12.47
CA ALA A 1128 -3.09 23.84 12.85
C ALA A 1128 -4.23 24.88 12.70
N TRP A 1129 -5.37 24.53 12.10
CA TRP A 1129 -6.54 25.41 11.97
C TRP A 1129 -7.17 25.77 13.33
N TRP A 1130 -7.02 24.92 14.35
CA TRP A 1130 -7.44 25.23 15.73
C TRP A 1130 -6.82 26.55 16.24
N LEU A 1131 -5.59 26.85 15.83
CA LEU A 1131 -4.91 28.10 16.19
C LEU A 1131 -5.38 29.30 15.34
N MET A 1132 -5.95 29.05 14.16
CA MET A 1132 -6.44 30.10 13.26
C MET A 1132 -7.78 30.69 13.71
N GLN A 1133 -8.50 30.02 14.62
CA GLN A 1133 -9.78 30.50 15.16
C GLN A 1133 -9.66 31.81 15.96
N SER A 1134 -8.46 32.16 16.43
CA SER A 1134 -8.20 33.40 17.17
C SER A 1134 -7.07 34.21 16.53
N ALA A 1135 -7.21 35.54 16.53
CA ALA A 1135 -6.18 36.42 15.99
C ALA A 1135 -4.86 36.30 16.76
N ASP A 1136 -4.91 36.13 18.08
CA ASP A 1136 -3.72 35.97 18.94
C ASP A 1136 -3.03 34.62 18.69
N GLY A 1137 -3.79 33.53 18.55
CA GLY A 1137 -3.23 32.22 18.19
C GLY A 1137 -2.56 32.22 16.82
N ALA A 1138 -3.20 32.82 15.82
CA ALA A 1138 -2.66 32.95 14.47
C ALA A 1138 -1.41 33.85 14.42
N SER A 1139 -1.46 34.99 15.12
CA SER A 1139 -0.34 35.93 15.25
C SER A 1139 0.87 35.28 15.93
N PHE A 1140 0.63 34.48 16.97
CA PHE A 1140 1.71 33.79 17.67
C PHE A 1140 2.36 32.71 16.80
N LEU A 1141 1.58 31.88 16.11
CA LEU A 1141 2.10 30.88 15.16
C LEU A 1141 2.91 31.55 14.04
N PHE A 1142 2.39 32.64 13.48
CA PHE A 1142 3.10 33.43 12.48
C PHE A 1142 4.42 34.01 13.03
N GLY A 1143 4.38 34.61 14.22
CA GLY A 1143 5.55 35.17 14.89
C GLY A 1143 6.60 34.11 15.22
N MET A 1144 6.20 32.87 15.54
CA MET A 1144 7.08 31.72 15.68
C MET A 1144 7.69 31.35 14.33
N ALA A 1145 6.87 31.08 13.30
CA ALA A 1145 7.34 30.68 11.97
C ALA A 1145 8.36 31.67 11.38
N LYS A 1146 8.13 32.97 11.54
CA LYS A 1146 9.05 34.04 11.10
C LYS A 1146 10.39 34.05 11.83
N ARG A 1147 10.40 33.68 13.13
CA ARG A 1147 11.60 33.70 13.98
C ARG A 1147 12.32 32.35 14.05
N ALA A 1148 11.64 31.26 13.70
CA ALA A 1148 12.10 29.87 13.84
C ALA A 1148 13.50 29.64 13.26
N ARG A 1149 13.79 30.23 12.09
CA ARG A 1149 15.11 30.13 11.42
C ARG A 1149 16.29 30.61 12.28
N LYS A 1150 16.09 31.59 13.17
CA LYS A 1150 17.14 32.11 14.07
C LYS A 1150 17.57 31.06 15.10
N TYR A 1151 16.75 30.05 15.33
CA TYR A 1151 16.91 29.04 16.37
C TYR A 1151 17.10 27.63 15.80
N TRP A 1152 17.37 27.50 14.48
CA TRP A 1152 17.41 26.21 13.77
C TRP A 1152 16.12 25.39 13.95
N LEU A 1153 14.98 26.06 14.06
CA LEU A 1153 13.66 25.45 14.11
C LEU A 1153 13.02 25.47 12.72
N GLY A 1154 12.53 24.33 12.26
CA GLY A 1154 11.60 24.22 11.14
C GLY A 1154 10.18 23.97 11.64
N VAL A 1155 9.25 24.86 11.33
CA VAL A 1155 7.83 24.68 11.70
C VAL A 1155 7.11 23.99 10.55
N THR A 1156 6.50 22.84 10.83
CA THR A 1156 5.63 22.10 9.91
C THR A 1156 4.18 22.29 10.35
N THR A 1157 3.38 22.98 9.55
CA THR A 1157 1.94 23.17 9.82
C THR A 1157 1.14 22.29 8.89
N ILE A 1158 0.29 21.44 9.45
CA ILE A 1158 -0.62 20.57 8.70
C ILE A 1158 -2.03 21.07 8.93
N THR A 1159 -2.79 21.19 7.83
CA THR A 1159 -4.21 21.47 7.94
C THR A 1159 -4.98 20.79 6.82
N GLN A 1160 -6.15 20.30 7.21
CA GLN A 1160 -7.18 19.75 6.36
C GLN A 1160 -8.15 20.83 5.86
N ASP A 1161 -8.31 21.90 6.65
CA ASP A 1161 -9.18 23.04 6.39
C ASP A 1161 -8.36 24.22 5.84
N VAL A 1162 -8.04 24.09 4.56
CA VAL A 1162 -7.26 25.06 3.78
C VAL A 1162 -7.93 26.44 3.73
N GLY A 1163 -9.27 26.49 3.82
CA GLY A 1163 -10.04 27.74 3.77
C GLY A 1163 -9.65 28.72 4.88
N ASP A 1164 -9.56 28.24 6.12
CA ASP A 1164 -9.31 29.09 7.30
C ASP A 1164 -7.91 29.72 7.27
N PHE A 1165 -6.93 28.97 6.77
CA PHE A 1165 -5.58 29.49 6.54
C PHE A 1165 -5.55 30.54 5.43
N LEU A 1166 -6.24 30.31 4.32
CA LEU A 1166 -6.19 31.21 3.16
C LEU A 1166 -7.10 32.45 3.31
N GLN A 1167 -8.03 32.45 4.26
CA GLN A 1167 -8.87 33.61 4.60
C GLN A 1167 -8.26 34.51 5.67
N SER A 1168 -7.34 33.97 6.48
CA SER A 1168 -6.63 34.71 7.52
C SER A 1168 -5.40 35.44 6.95
N ASP A 1169 -5.26 36.73 7.24
CA ASP A 1169 -4.06 37.51 6.87
C ASP A 1169 -2.78 36.90 7.45
N TYR A 1170 -2.85 36.39 8.69
CA TYR A 1170 -1.74 35.68 9.32
C TYR A 1170 -1.47 34.32 8.67
N GLY A 1171 -2.52 33.60 8.25
CA GLY A 1171 -2.39 32.33 7.55
C GLY A 1171 -1.68 32.49 6.20
N LEU A 1172 -2.06 33.51 5.40
CA LEU A 1172 -1.34 33.88 4.18
C LEU A 1172 0.13 34.24 4.45
N ALA A 1173 0.40 34.94 5.55
CA ALA A 1173 1.76 35.29 5.94
C ALA A 1173 2.60 34.05 6.36
N ILE A 1174 1.98 33.04 7.00
CA ILE A 1174 2.61 31.74 7.30
C ILE A 1174 2.93 30.99 6.01
N VAL A 1175 2.00 30.98 5.04
CA VAL A 1175 2.21 30.38 3.72
C VAL A 1175 3.43 30.99 3.03
N ALA A 1176 3.51 32.33 3.01
CA ALA A 1176 4.64 33.05 2.42
C ALA A 1176 5.97 32.81 3.17
N ASN A 1177 5.92 32.53 4.48
CA ASN A 1177 7.09 32.20 5.30
C ASN A 1177 7.39 30.70 5.38
N SER A 1178 6.82 29.90 4.49
CA SER A 1178 7.12 28.47 4.35
C SER A 1178 7.94 28.27 3.07
N SER A 1179 9.23 27.96 3.18
CA SER A 1179 10.05 27.68 2.00
C SER A 1179 9.69 26.36 1.32
N LEU A 1180 9.04 25.45 2.06
CA LEU A 1180 8.49 24.21 1.53
C LEU A 1180 6.98 24.21 1.63
N GLN A 1181 6.31 23.77 0.57
CA GLN A 1181 4.88 23.49 0.62
C GLN A 1181 4.59 22.15 -0.06
N LEU A 1182 3.80 21.31 0.61
CA LEU A 1182 3.25 20.09 0.04
C LEU A 1182 1.74 20.26 -0.10
N LEU A 1183 1.30 20.39 -1.34
CA LEU A 1183 -0.10 20.49 -1.69
C LEU A 1183 -0.54 19.10 -2.16
N LEU A 1184 -1.29 18.39 -1.32
CA LEU A 1184 -1.94 17.12 -1.69
C LEU A 1184 -3.29 17.41 -2.35
N LYS A 1185 -4.05 16.36 -2.72
CA LYS A 1185 -5.35 16.51 -3.40
C LYS A 1185 -6.22 17.58 -2.73
N GLN A 1186 -6.71 18.53 -3.52
CA GLN A 1186 -7.53 19.66 -3.06
C GLN A 1186 -9.00 19.48 -3.47
N SER A 1187 -9.91 20.11 -2.72
CA SER A 1187 -11.32 20.14 -3.11
C SER A 1187 -11.54 21.16 -4.24
N PRO A 1188 -12.48 20.91 -5.18
CA PRO A 1188 -12.80 21.88 -6.23
C PRO A 1188 -13.25 23.25 -5.70
N ALA A 1189 -13.77 23.31 -4.46
CA ALA A 1189 -14.23 24.55 -3.84
C ALA A 1189 -13.06 25.49 -3.49
N VAL A 1190 -11.94 24.94 -2.99
CA VAL A 1190 -10.78 25.73 -2.56
C VAL A 1190 -9.66 25.79 -3.60
N VAL A 1191 -9.64 24.89 -4.58
CA VAL A 1191 -8.53 24.75 -5.53
C VAL A 1191 -8.23 26.04 -6.30
N ASN A 1192 -9.22 26.87 -6.60
CA ASN A 1192 -8.99 28.14 -7.31
C ASN A 1192 -8.28 29.16 -6.41
N GLN A 1193 -8.55 29.15 -5.11
CA GLN A 1193 -7.87 30.01 -4.15
C GLN A 1193 -6.44 29.48 -3.90
N VAL A 1194 -6.27 28.16 -3.79
CA VAL A 1194 -4.96 27.51 -3.72
C VAL A 1194 -4.14 27.86 -4.97
N GLN A 1195 -4.70 27.68 -6.16
CA GLN A 1195 -4.04 28.00 -7.42
C GLN A 1195 -3.53 29.44 -7.46
N LYS A 1196 -4.36 30.41 -7.05
CA LYS A 1196 -3.98 31.82 -6.99
C LYS A 1196 -2.90 32.10 -5.93
N THR A 1197 -3.00 31.47 -4.77
CA THR A 1197 -2.08 31.73 -3.64
C THR A 1197 -0.68 31.17 -3.92
N PHE A 1198 -0.60 29.98 -4.52
CA PHE A 1198 0.65 29.28 -4.81
C PHE A 1198 1.14 29.48 -6.25
N ASN A 1199 0.54 30.41 -7.00
CA ASN A 1199 0.84 30.67 -8.41
C ASN A 1199 0.89 29.40 -9.29
N LEU A 1200 -0.04 28.48 -9.06
CA LEU A 1200 -0.07 27.21 -9.80
C LEU A 1200 -0.59 27.41 -11.23
N THR A 1201 0.04 26.71 -12.16
CA THR A 1201 -0.44 26.58 -13.53
C THR A 1201 -1.78 25.84 -13.58
N GLU A 1202 -2.54 25.99 -14.67
CA GLU A 1202 -3.76 25.19 -14.87
C GLU A 1202 -3.46 23.67 -14.90
N GLN A 1203 -2.26 23.28 -15.31
CA GLN A 1203 -1.82 21.88 -15.29
C GLN A 1203 -1.60 21.37 -13.86
N GLU A 1204 -0.93 22.14 -13.00
CA GLU A 1204 -0.72 21.80 -11.59
C GLU A 1204 -2.04 21.82 -10.80
N LYS A 1205 -2.93 22.75 -11.10
CA LYS A 1205 -4.30 22.74 -10.59
C LYS A 1205 -5.05 21.47 -10.99
N GLY A 1206 -4.96 21.07 -12.27
CA GLY A 1206 -5.49 19.80 -12.77
C GLY A 1206 -4.88 18.61 -12.03
N LEU A 1207 -3.57 18.61 -11.84
CA LEU A 1207 -2.85 17.61 -11.06
C LEU A 1207 -3.36 17.54 -9.62
N LEU A 1208 -3.54 18.67 -8.92
CA LEU A 1208 -4.07 18.67 -7.54
C LEU A 1208 -5.52 18.20 -7.44
N LEU A 1209 -6.32 18.38 -8.49
CA LEU A 1209 -7.68 17.82 -8.55
C LEU A 1209 -7.67 16.30 -8.80
N GLU A 1210 -6.69 15.81 -9.55
CA GLU A 1210 -6.58 14.42 -10.00
C GLU A 1210 -5.60 13.56 -9.18
N SER A 1211 -4.83 14.14 -8.25
CA SER A 1211 -3.76 13.46 -7.50
C SER A 1211 -4.28 12.37 -6.55
N GLY A 1212 -3.55 11.25 -6.46
CA GLY A 1212 -3.75 10.15 -5.52
C GLY A 1212 -3.44 10.48 -4.06
N ILE A 1213 -3.55 9.49 -3.15
CA ILE A 1213 -3.12 9.68 -1.75
C ILE A 1213 -1.60 9.60 -1.73
N GLY A 1214 -0.97 10.52 -1.02
CA GLY A 1214 0.49 10.66 -1.04
C GLY A 1214 1.02 11.21 -2.36
N GLU A 1215 0.14 11.67 -3.26
CA GLU A 1215 0.52 12.37 -4.47
C GLU A 1215 0.04 13.82 -4.40
N GLY A 1216 0.81 14.71 -5.02
CA GLY A 1216 0.48 16.12 -5.03
C GLY A 1216 1.54 16.96 -5.75
N VAL A 1217 1.55 18.24 -5.44
CA VAL A 1217 2.59 19.18 -5.85
C VAL A 1217 3.46 19.48 -4.64
N PHE A 1218 4.74 19.23 -4.79
CA PHE A 1218 5.77 19.64 -3.83
C PHE A 1218 6.46 20.88 -4.35
N ILE A 1219 6.50 21.91 -3.51
CA ILE A 1219 7.07 23.21 -3.82
C ILE A 1219 8.25 23.43 -2.87
N ALA A 1220 9.40 23.79 -3.44
CA ALA A 1220 10.56 24.24 -2.68
C ALA A 1220 11.10 25.53 -3.29
N GLY A 1221 10.91 26.64 -2.57
CA GLY A 1221 11.16 27.99 -3.10
C GLY A 1221 10.27 28.27 -4.32
N GLN A 1222 10.89 28.48 -5.48
CA GLN A 1222 10.17 28.72 -6.74
C GLN A 1222 9.98 27.45 -7.60
N LYS A 1223 10.52 26.31 -7.16
CA LYS A 1223 10.49 25.07 -7.93
C LYS A 1223 9.27 24.25 -7.54
N HIS A 1224 8.49 23.84 -8.54
CA HIS A 1224 7.32 22.98 -8.35
C HIS A 1224 7.57 21.62 -8.99
N VAL A 1225 7.23 20.55 -8.28
CA VAL A 1225 7.42 19.18 -8.74
C VAL A 1225 6.20 18.35 -8.38
N ALA A 1226 5.68 17.56 -9.32
CA ALA A 1226 4.70 16.54 -9.01
C ALA A 1226 5.35 15.43 -8.16
N ILE A 1227 4.92 15.24 -6.92
CA ILE A 1227 5.51 14.29 -5.98
C ILE A 1227 4.62 13.06 -5.80
N ARG A 1228 5.25 11.92 -5.56
CA ARG A 1228 4.64 10.73 -4.95
C ARG A 1228 5.47 10.29 -3.75
N ILE A 1229 4.83 10.28 -2.58
CA ILE A 1229 5.40 9.86 -1.31
C ILE A 1229 5.57 8.34 -1.30
N VAL A 1230 6.72 7.88 -0.83
CA VAL A 1230 7.08 6.45 -0.72
C VAL A 1230 7.78 6.20 0.62
N ALA A 1231 7.51 5.06 1.26
CA ALA A 1231 8.30 4.54 2.38
C ALA A 1231 8.96 3.20 2.02
N SER A 1232 10.08 2.92 2.67
CA SER A 1232 10.70 1.60 2.68
C SER A 1232 9.94 0.67 3.63
N TYR A 1233 10.18 -0.64 3.47
CA TYR A 1233 9.60 -1.67 4.31
C TYR A 1233 9.90 -1.49 5.81
N ALA A 1234 11.12 -1.05 6.16
CA ALA A 1234 11.51 -0.81 7.55
C ALA A 1234 10.81 0.41 8.15
N GLU A 1235 10.68 1.49 7.36
CA GLU A 1235 9.95 2.69 7.79
C GLU A 1235 8.48 2.38 8.03
N ASP A 1236 7.85 1.57 7.18
CA ASP A 1236 6.46 1.13 7.29
C ASP A 1236 6.13 0.38 8.60
N GLN A 1237 7.11 -0.34 9.16
CA GLN A 1237 6.98 -1.03 10.45
C GLN A 1237 6.98 -0.09 11.66
N ILE A 1238 7.62 1.06 11.54
CA ILE A 1238 7.78 2.02 12.65
C ILE A 1238 6.65 3.05 12.65
N ILE A 1239 6.14 3.40 11.47
CA ILE A 1239 5.08 4.41 11.28
C ILE A 1239 3.65 3.84 11.35
N THR A 1240 3.50 2.54 11.54
CA THR A 1240 2.19 1.87 11.66
C THR A 1240 1.44 2.38 12.88
N THR A 1241 0.15 2.63 12.77
CA THR A 1241 -0.69 2.96 13.95
C THR A 1241 -1.36 1.74 14.56
N SER A 1242 -1.01 0.54 14.13
CA SER A 1242 -1.69 -0.70 14.52
C SER A 1242 -1.32 -1.21 15.90
N PRO A 1243 -2.14 -1.00 16.96
CA PRO A 1243 -2.02 -1.61 18.28
C PRO A 1243 -1.72 -3.12 18.28
N GLU A 1244 -2.11 -3.89 17.27
CA GLU A 1244 -1.77 -5.32 17.17
C GLU A 1244 -0.29 -5.53 16.82
N GLU A 1245 0.27 -4.73 15.92
CA GLU A 1245 1.71 -4.67 15.64
C GLU A 1245 2.47 -4.05 16.82
N ILE A 1246 1.93 -3.01 17.47
CA ILE A 1246 2.48 -2.42 18.72
C ILE A 1246 2.60 -3.50 19.80
N LEU A 1247 1.57 -4.32 19.97
CA LEU A 1247 1.52 -5.39 20.98
C LEU A 1247 2.48 -6.53 20.64
N LYS A 1248 2.58 -6.96 19.38
CA LYS A 1248 3.57 -7.97 18.94
C LYS A 1248 5.00 -7.47 19.15
N ILE A 1249 5.30 -6.21 18.80
CA ILE A 1249 6.62 -5.60 19.00
C ILE A 1249 6.95 -5.46 20.49
N ARG A 1250 5.98 -5.04 21.32
CA ARG A 1250 6.18 -5.00 22.79
C ARG A 1250 6.39 -6.39 23.38
N LYS A 1251 5.70 -7.41 22.89
CA LYS A 1251 5.87 -8.80 23.32
C LYS A 1251 7.25 -9.35 22.93
N ALA A 1252 7.69 -9.10 21.70
CA ALA A 1252 9.03 -9.46 21.24
C ALA A 1252 10.14 -8.73 22.01
N LYS A 1253 9.99 -7.43 22.32
CA LYS A 1253 10.93 -6.67 23.16
C LYS A 1253 10.97 -7.14 24.62
N LEU A 1254 9.87 -7.70 25.15
CA LEU A 1254 9.84 -8.30 26.49
C LEU A 1254 10.54 -9.67 26.50
N GLU A 1255 10.38 -10.45 25.43
CA GLU A 1255 11.04 -11.76 25.25
C GLU A 1255 12.56 -11.64 24.95
N GLU A 1256 13.05 -10.49 24.46
CA GLU A 1256 14.49 -10.21 24.28
C GLU A 1256 15.19 -9.63 25.52
N ASN A 1257 14.44 -9.17 26.53
CA ASN A 1257 14.98 -8.62 27.79
C ASN A 1257 14.86 -9.57 29.00
N GLU A 1258 14.31 -10.78 28.81
CA GLU A 1258 14.45 -11.94 29.70
C GLU A 1258 15.62 -12.82 29.24
#